data_AF-A0A0D9QJ08-F1
#
_entry.id   AF-A0A0D9QJ08-F1
#
_cell.length_a   1.000
_cell.length_b   1.000
_cell.length_c   1.000
_cell.angle_alpha   90.00
_cell.angle_beta   90.00
_cell.angle_gamma   90.00
#
_symmetry.space_group_name_H-M   'P 1'
#
loop_
_entity.id
_entity.type
_entity.pdbx_description
1 polymer ?
#
loop_
_entity_poly.entity_id
_entity_poly.type
_entity_poly.pdbx_seq_one_letter_code
_entity_poly.pdbx_strand_id
1 'polypeptide(L)'
;MSVASLFLTPLKGKLLNKMKNDKGYLLYSTVTKRFGELHQPRTKSEKKSHLEMIDEVYFDMADAMREKNKLEMEEYSSLHKNISEIILSHNTSKKNQVVKNIMRYCIELSRSSKMDDQRNKKKKKKNAGDTNELHIMEEEELEVEEEEKKKDVLNIIKCNIKEHSSQFNSCEIGIILKCLLKIKVNDPCMVNTLLNHYFRRNMKFSQYGSLYVLYAFAKLKLLPEHENKFKLLCADVVKKINNFEFKNVCLICNYLSSLYNFNTFYIRNVVQQICSYLIGKNSHKEDPHEKDAGVYPDSVWCPDSIHYVANACARVNHLNKDLFLFLKNKIEEKAAYFSIDQLVSLTNAYSKFKSAEEANFLTLYIRIAEELINKSYLLKPRHLSVLANSFNNACVLHEELFHIITENSLHLLSSFEPKQIVMIIHAYVNIGLSNNALLESIWNTAAVFIQEYTLQELSMLLQAYTKSSQHRQEFFHQLSRKIYSLITTSYPFLEQNENLNSITYNDEKYLDMIEKAKGLDNLTPENITSDKLFPILYLFINHQYYCSYMDNLSNKQAAKQDCSFHSGEHIQIESPTNGSPTRNELNSNENENNFNGHTLNEHMNESYALFTKTLGMEELPPSTQCNSHLSETPPLTQTSSGKTKQQKSVDALEDPNPDNRDDTLVKHPHEYRSPSGNNPPSEVPKMNYSNGSNNHSMHIDKMEQLLITHLSKDINSTLICSIIYSLIKGNCLLQYDLLICLSKLALIFLQQFKISELANVCSALSEAYVCASDENNRQNELIAKWQNGRDPEGIPDEDAAPSQTASPSSVRTRSAKNKIEKNAPSYDEMLYNSSKQYLTMCTLFFDNVQSYLGKKKKSFTDVHSTYKLITAFGGLRMSKYSSISLHLFSLSLLEIKQLSYLPLQKMANAFMQMNVYNEDVYAFINKIQKTKKNN
;
A
#
# COMPACT_ATOMS: atom_id res chain seq x y z
N MET A 1 -29.99 -30.19 26.92
CA MET A 1 -28.77 -31.00 26.63
C MET A 1 -28.79 -31.35 25.15
N SER A 2 -27.64 -31.56 24.49
CA SER A 2 -27.59 -31.82 23.04
C SER A 2 -26.91 -33.16 22.74
N VAL A 3 -27.41 -33.86 21.71
CA VAL A 3 -27.08 -35.26 21.36
C VAL A 3 -25.60 -35.48 21.00
N ALA A 4 -24.88 -34.41 20.63
CA ALA A 4 -23.46 -34.45 20.29
C ALA A 4 -22.54 -34.98 21.42
N SER A 5 -22.98 -35.05 22.68
CA SER A 5 -22.18 -35.60 23.78
C SER A 5 -22.01 -37.12 23.75
N LEU A 6 -22.84 -37.87 23.02
CA LEU A 6 -22.85 -39.34 23.04
C LEU A 6 -21.85 -40.00 22.07
N PHE A 7 -21.35 -39.28 21.07
CA PHE A 7 -20.48 -39.85 20.01
C PHE A 7 -18.98 -39.64 20.24
N LEU A 8 -18.58 -38.87 21.27
CA LEU A 8 -17.16 -38.64 21.62
C LEU A 8 -16.57 -39.74 22.53
N THR A 9 -17.41 -40.40 23.33
CA THR A 9 -16.99 -41.46 24.27
C THR A 9 -16.42 -42.72 23.60
N PRO A 10 -16.96 -43.25 22.48
CA PRO A 10 -16.40 -44.44 21.83
C PRO A 10 -14.98 -44.21 21.28
N LEU A 11 -14.73 -43.03 20.72
CA LEU A 11 -13.42 -42.66 20.17
C LEU A 11 -12.36 -42.52 21.28
N LYS A 12 -12.71 -41.80 22.36
CA LYS A 12 -11.84 -41.61 23.53
C LYS A 12 -11.49 -42.96 24.17
N GLY A 13 -12.43 -43.91 24.22
CA GLY A 13 -12.22 -45.27 24.70
C GLY A 13 -11.30 -46.13 23.83
N LYS A 14 -11.54 -46.16 22.50
CA LYS A 14 -10.70 -46.93 21.55
C LYS A 14 -9.25 -46.42 21.53
N LEU A 15 -9.05 -45.11 21.48
CA LEU A 15 -7.72 -44.49 21.47
C LEU A 15 -6.94 -44.75 22.77
N LEU A 16 -7.56 -44.57 23.94
CA LEU A 16 -6.89 -44.87 25.23
C LEU A 16 -6.50 -46.34 25.35
N ASN A 17 -7.26 -47.27 24.80
CA ASN A 17 -6.90 -48.69 24.85
C ASN A 17 -5.82 -49.07 23.83
N LYS A 18 -5.73 -48.39 22.66
CA LYS A 18 -4.61 -48.59 21.72
C LYS A 18 -3.28 -48.09 22.31
N MET A 19 -3.28 -46.94 23.00
CA MET A 19 -2.07 -46.34 23.58
C MET A 19 -1.64 -46.87 24.96
N LYS A 20 -2.43 -47.74 25.61
CA LYS A 20 -2.07 -48.29 26.94
C LYS A 20 -0.89 -49.29 26.92
N ASN A 21 -0.58 -49.86 25.76
CA ASN A 21 0.38 -50.97 25.67
C ASN A 21 1.83 -50.51 25.42
N ASP A 22 2.04 -49.32 24.84
CA ASP A 22 3.36 -48.86 24.42
C ASP A 22 3.94 -47.71 25.26
N LYS A 23 5.24 -47.82 25.55
CA LYS A 23 5.95 -46.97 26.53
C LYS A 23 6.39 -45.60 25.99
N GLY A 24 6.05 -45.26 24.75
CA GLY A 24 6.53 -44.05 24.06
C GLY A 24 5.89 -42.74 24.53
N TYR A 25 4.56 -42.62 24.41
CA TYR A 25 3.84 -41.34 24.54
C TYR A 25 2.96 -41.27 25.80
N LEU A 26 3.60 -41.07 26.95
CA LEU A 26 2.93 -41.01 28.25
C LEU A 26 2.26 -39.65 28.51
N LEU A 27 0.99 -39.51 28.08
CA LEU A 27 0.07 -38.54 28.70
C LEU A 27 0.05 -38.74 30.22
N TYR A 28 -0.03 -37.65 30.96
CA TYR A 28 -0.06 -37.61 32.42
C TYR A 28 -1.40 -38.15 32.98
N SER A 29 -1.54 -39.48 32.97
CA SER A 29 -2.38 -40.20 33.92
C SER A 29 -1.64 -40.31 35.24
N THR A 30 -1.84 -39.34 36.14
CA THR A 30 -1.35 -39.46 37.51
C THR A 30 -2.20 -40.50 38.25
N VAL A 31 -1.71 -41.73 38.30
CA VAL A 31 -2.30 -42.79 39.13
C VAL A 31 -2.36 -42.28 40.57
N THR A 32 -3.57 -42.07 41.08
CA THR A 32 -3.82 -41.59 42.44
C THR A 32 -3.54 -42.70 43.45
N LYS A 33 -2.27 -42.85 43.81
CA LYS A 33 -1.82 -43.63 44.96
C LYS A 33 -2.53 -43.12 46.23
N ARG A 34 -2.87 -44.05 47.13
CA ARG A 34 -3.47 -43.72 48.42
C ARG A 34 -2.43 -43.08 49.34
N PHE A 35 -2.90 -42.27 50.29
CA PHE A 35 -2.04 -41.71 51.33
C PHE A 35 -1.28 -42.83 52.07
N GLY A 36 0.04 -42.70 52.19
CA GLY A 36 0.94 -43.73 52.73
C GLY A 36 1.60 -44.65 51.69
N GLU A 37 1.12 -44.70 50.44
CA GLU A 37 1.79 -45.46 49.39
C GLU A 37 3.05 -44.74 48.87
N LEU A 38 4.23 -45.27 49.19
CA LEU A 38 5.48 -44.79 48.60
C LEU A 38 5.49 -44.97 47.07
N HIS A 39 6.16 -44.03 46.39
CA HIS A 39 6.62 -44.24 45.02
C HIS A 39 7.81 -45.22 45.02
N GLN A 40 7.87 -46.13 44.05
CA GLN A 40 9.09 -46.92 43.86
C GLN A 40 10.25 -45.96 43.46
N PRO A 41 11.48 -46.21 43.95
CA PRO A 41 12.62 -45.40 43.56
C PRO A 41 12.85 -45.48 42.06
N ARG A 42 12.80 -44.33 41.37
CA ARG A 42 13.11 -44.24 39.93
C ARG A 42 14.44 -44.94 39.62
N THR A 43 14.43 -45.78 38.59
CA THR A 43 15.61 -46.46 38.06
C THR A 43 16.68 -45.45 37.59
N LYS A 44 17.92 -45.91 37.37
CA LYS A 44 19.00 -45.05 36.85
C LYS A 44 18.63 -44.44 35.48
N SER A 45 17.88 -45.17 34.66
CA SER A 45 17.33 -44.69 33.37
C SER A 45 16.30 -43.58 33.57
N GLU A 46 15.26 -43.82 34.39
CA GLU A 46 14.21 -42.83 34.65
C GLU A 46 14.73 -41.59 35.38
N LYS A 47 15.75 -41.73 36.25
CA LYS A 47 16.43 -40.59 36.88
C LYS A 47 17.13 -39.72 35.85
N LYS A 48 17.87 -40.33 34.90
CA LYS A 48 18.52 -39.60 33.81
C LYS A 48 17.48 -38.92 32.90
N SER A 49 16.49 -39.66 32.41
CA SER A 49 15.42 -39.13 31.55
C SER A 49 14.59 -38.03 32.23
N HIS A 50 14.40 -38.12 33.55
CA HIS A 50 13.71 -37.09 34.32
C HIS A 50 14.56 -35.86 34.62
N LEU A 51 15.87 -36.00 34.84
CA LEU A 51 16.79 -34.86 34.88
C LEU A 51 16.79 -34.14 33.53
N GLU A 52 16.93 -34.89 32.42
CA GLU A 52 16.81 -34.35 31.06
C GLU A 52 15.45 -33.69 30.79
N MET A 53 14.37 -34.07 31.48
CA MET A 53 13.07 -33.37 31.44
C MET A 53 12.95 -32.19 32.41
N ILE A 54 13.71 -32.15 33.50
CA ILE A 54 13.82 -31.00 34.40
C ILE A 54 14.65 -29.89 33.74
N ASP A 55 15.77 -30.25 33.12
CA ASP A 55 16.65 -29.34 32.40
C ASP A 55 16.00 -28.80 31.10
N GLU A 56 15.00 -29.53 30.56
CA GLU A 56 14.09 -29.05 29.50
C GLU A 56 12.73 -28.52 30.03
N VAL A 57 12.59 -28.20 31.33
CA VAL A 57 11.51 -27.31 31.79
C VAL A 57 11.75 -25.96 31.16
N TYR A 58 10.98 -25.68 30.09
CA TYR A 58 11.10 -24.51 29.22
C TYR A 58 11.61 -23.25 29.93
N PHE A 59 12.90 -22.96 29.75
CA PHE A 59 13.56 -21.78 30.31
C PHE A 59 12.83 -20.48 29.90
N ASP A 60 12.25 -20.44 28.70
CA ASP A 60 11.45 -19.32 28.18
C ASP A 60 10.00 -19.23 28.73
N MET A 61 9.56 -20.19 29.54
CA MET A 61 8.22 -20.23 30.16
C MET A 61 8.23 -20.57 31.67
N ALA A 62 9.41 -20.73 32.28
CA ALA A 62 9.55 -21.02 33.71
C ALA A 62 8.93 -19.92 34.58
N ASP A 63 9.05 -18.66 34.15
CA ASP A 63 8.47 -17.50 34.84
C ASP A 63 6.94 -17.50 34.76
N ALA A 64 6.38 -17.82 33.59
CA ALA A 64 4.93 -18.00 33.41
C ALA A 64 4.38 -19.14 34.27
N MET A 65 5.14 -20.22 34.47
CA MET A 65 4.76 -21.29 35.40
C MET A 65 4.77 -20.81 36.87
N ARG A 66 5.68 -19.92 37.26
CA ARG A 66 5.68 -19.30 38.60
C ARG A 66 4.49 -18.36 38.80
N GLU A 67 4.15 -17.51 37.82
CA GLU A 67 2.93 -16.69 37.88
C GLU A 67 1.67 -17.58 37.94
N LYS A 68 1.57 -18.60 37.07
CA LYS A 68 0.46 -19.55 37.05
C LYS A 68 0.24 -20.23 38.40
N ASN A 69 1.33 -20.68 39.05
CA ASN A 69 1.24 -21.32 40.38
C ASN A 69 0.88 -20.32 41.48
N LYS A 70 1.34 -19.06 41.39
CA LYS A 70 0.92 -17.98 42.30
C LYS A 70 -0.57 -17.71 42.19
N LEU A 71 -1.11 -17.58 40.97
CA LEU A 71 -2.53 -17.37 40.74
C LEU A 71 -3.37 -18.55 41.26
N GLU A 72 -2.87 -19.79 41.17
CA GLU A 72 -3.54 -20.96 41.75
C GLU A 72 -3.44 -20.99 43.30
N MET A 73 -2.41 -20.41 43.93
CA MET A 73 -2.42 -20.16 45.39
C MET A 73 -3.48 -19.11 45.79
N GLU A 74 -3.69 -18.07 44.96
CA GLU A 74 -4.72 -17.06 45.21
C GLU A 74 -6.15 -17.65 45.15
N GLU A 75 -6.39 -18.72 44.38
CA GLU A 75 -7.62 -19.53 44.41
C GLU A 75 -7.85 -20.22 45.78
N TYR A 76 -6.79 -20.44 46.57
CA TYR A 76 -6.81 -21.04 47.92
C TYR A 76 -6.50 -20.03 49.05
N SER A 77 -6.77 -18.74 48.82
CA SER A 77 -6.44 -17.65 49.76
C SER A 77 -7.17 -17.68 51.12
N SER A 78 -8.18 -18.55 51.29
CA SER A 78 -8.83 -18.83 52.58
C SER A 78 -8.11 -19.89 53.43
N LEU A 79 -7.06 -20.52 52.91
CA LEU A 79 -6.28 -21.55 53.60
C LEU A 79 -4.88 -21.03 53.96
N HIS A 80 -4.31 -21.57 55.05
CA HIS A 80 -2.95 -21.23 55.46
C HIS A 80 -1.94 -21.60 54.37
N LYS A 81 -0.99 -20.70 54.07
CA LYS A 81 -0.04 -20.81 52.94
C LYS A 81 0.54 -22.22 52.76
N ASN A 82 1.09 -22.82 53.82
CA ASN A 82 1.73 -24.14 53.76
C ASN A 82 0.74 -25.25 53.36
N ILE A 83 -0.55 -25.12 53.71
CA ILE A 83 -1.61 -26.05 53.31
C ILE A 83 -1.92 -25.86 51.82
N SER A 84 -1.99 -24.63 51.33
CA SER A 84 -2.16 -24.32 49.90
C SER A 84 -0.97 -24.81 49.06
N GLU A 85 0.26 -24.75 49.57
CA GLU A 85 1.46 -25.31 48.94
C GLU A 85 1.41 -26.86 48.89
N ILE A 86 1.00 -27.52 49.98
CA ILE A 86 0.77 -28.98 50.03
C ILE A 86 -0.38 -29.40 49.08
N ILE A 87 -1.44 -28.60 48.98
CA ILE A 87 -2.50 -28.82 47.99
C ILE A 87 -1.92 -28.71 46.59
N LEU A 88 -1.11 -27.71 46.26
CA LEU A 88 -0.52 -27.59 44.91
C LEU A 88 0.51 -28.67 44.58
N SER A 89 1.24 -29.22 45.55
CA SER A 89 2.19 -30.32 45.32
C SER A 89 1.50 -31.66 45.06
N HIS A 90 0.30 -31.87 45.61
CA HIS A 90 -0.42 -33.16 45.52
C HIS A 90 -1.71 -33.13 44.68
N ASN A 91 -2.33 -31.97 44.44
CA ASN A 91 -3.59 -31.84 43.68
C ASN A 91 -3.34 -31.91 42.17
N THR A 92 -3.53 -33.09 41.61
CA THR A 92 -3.49 -33.33 40.16
C THR A 92 -4.83 -32.94 39.51
N SER A 93 -5.19 -31.66 39.62
CA SER A 93 -6.41 -31.12 39.01
C SER A 93 -6.42 -31.38 37.50
N LYS A 94 -7.60 -31.61 36.91
CA LYS A 94 -7.69 -31.92 35.48
C LYS A 94 -7.16 -30.76 34.61
N LYS A 95 -7.39 -29.50 35.01
CA LYS A 95 -6.77 -28.33 34.35
C LYS A 95 -5.23 -28.44 34.32
N ASN A 96 -4.61 -28.82 35.44
CA ASN A 96 -3.16 -28.99 35.55
C ASN A 96 -2.63 -30.18 34.74
N GLN A 97 -3.39 -31.27 34.62
CA GLN A 97 -3.04 -32.38 33.72
C GLN A 97 -3.03 -31.92 32.26
N VAL A 98 -4.01 -31.12 31.80
CA VAL A 98 -4.06 -30.62 30.42
C VAL A 98 -2.87 -29.70 30.10
N VAL A 99 -2.54 -28.75 30.98
CA VAL A 99 -1.38 -27.85 30.79
C VAL A 99 -0.07 -28.65 30.76
N LYS A 100 0.11 -29.62 31.67
CA LYS A 100 1.28 -30.51 31.68
C LYS A 100 1.36 -31.37 30.42
N ASN A 101 0.24 -31.87 29.89
CA ASN A 101 0.18 -32.69 28.69
C ASN A 101 0.61 -31.91 27.43
N ILE A 102 0.06 -30.72 27.18
CA ILE A 102 0.49 -29.93 26.02
C ILE A 102 1.95 -29.50 26.14
N MET A 103 2.41 -29.08 27.33
CA MET A 103 3.82 -28.73 27.54
C MET A 103 4.77 -29.91 27.27
N ARG A 104 4.43 -31.11 27.76
CA ARG A 104 5.21 -32.33 27.52
C ARG A 104 5.27 -32.68 26.02
N TYR A 105 4.14 -32.63 25.32
CA TYR A 105 4.09 -32.87 23.87
C TYR A 105 4.96 -31.88 23.08
N CYS A 106 5.02 -30.60 23.51
CA CYS A 106 5.93 -29.62 22.91
C CYS A 106 7.42 -30.00 23.11
N ILE A 107 7.77 -30.54 24.29
CA ILE A 107 9.15 -30.98 24.59
C ILE A 107 9.50 -32.19 23.71
N GLU A 108 8.63 -33.20 23.65
CA GLU A 108 8.85 -34.43 22.88
C GLU A 108 9.00 -34.15 21.38
N LEU A 109 8.19 -33.25 20.81
CA LEU A 109 8.35 -32.79 19.41
C LEU A 109 9.67 -32.01 19.19
N SER A 110 10.14 -31.29 20.21
CA SER A 110 11.46 -30.62 20.17
C SER A 110 12.65 -31.56 20.37
N ARG A 111 12.40 -32.80 20.84
CA ARG A 111 13.40 -33.87 20.91
C ARG A 111 13.48 -34.63 19.60
N SER A 112 12.34 -35.03 19.01
CA SER A 112 12.33 -35.75 17.74
C SER A 112 13.06 -34.93 16.67
N SER A 113 12.64 -33.66 16.47
CA SER A 113 13.28 -32.78 15.49
C SER A 113 14.81 -32.60 15.69
N LYS A 114 15.33 -32.58 16.92
CA LYS A 114 16.79 -32.59 17.19
C LYS A 114 17.44 -33.93 16.82
N MET A 115 16.77 -35.05 17.06
CA MET A 115 17.24 -36.39 16.71
C MET A 115 17.18 -36.63 15.20
N ASP A 116 16.15 -36.12 14.53
CA ASP A 116 15.95 -36.20 13.07
C ASP A 116 17.02 -35.37 12.35
N ASP A 117 17.34 -34.17 12.87
CA ASP A 117 18.48 -33.36 12.41
C ASP A 117 19.82 -34.12 12.54
N GLN A 118 20.02 -34.88 13.61
CA GLN A 118 21.21 -35.71 13.82
C GLN A 118 21.21 -36.99 12.96
N ARG A 119 20.05 -37.63 12.75
CA ARG A 119 19.87 -38.74 11.81
C ARG A 119 20.19 -38.28 10.38
N ASN A 120 19.66 -37.14 9.95
CA ASN A 120 19.92 -36.56 8.63
C ASN A 120 21.38 -36.13 8.44
N LYS A 121 22.03 -35.57 9.47
CA LYS A 121 23.49 -35.31 9.46
C LYS A 121 24.33 -36.59 9.44
N LYS A 122 23.80 -37.73 9.92
CA LYS A 122 24.43 -39.06 9.82
C LYS A 122 24.15 -39.74 8.48
N LYS A 123 22.92 -39.72 7.94
CA LYS A 123 22.59 -40.20 6.58
C LYS A 123 23.43 -39.44 5.54
N LYS A 124 23.53 -38.10 5.61
CA LYS A 124 24.47 -37.30 4.78
C LYS A 124 25.96 -37.60 4.97
N LYS A 125 26.38 -38.32 6.02
CA LYS A 125 27.74 -38.86 6.19
C LYS A 125 27.89 -40.34 5.82
N LYS A 126 26.77 -41.06 5.61
CA LYS A 126 26.75 -42.48 5.23
C LYS A 126 26.55 -42.71 3.73
N ASN A 127 25.95 -41.77 2.99
CA ASN A 127 25.72 -41.85 1.54
C ASN A 127 27.03 -41.72 0.70
N ALA A 128 28.09 -42.40 1.12
CA ALA A 128 29.38 -42.57 0.44
C ALA A 128 29.80 -44.06 0.42
N GLY A 129 28.86 -44.98 0.69
CA GLY A 129 28.99 -46.43 0.65
C GLY A 129 27.60 -47.07 0.59
N ASP A 130 27.52 -48.30 0.06
CA ASP A 130 26.32 -48.87 -0.57
C ASP A 130 25.00 -48.81 0.19
N THR A 131 23.93 -48.56 -0.57
CA THR A 131 22.52 -48.60 -0.13
C THR A 131 21.97 -50.03 -0.11
N ASN A 132 21.16 -50.35 0.91
CA ASN A 132 20.48 -51.64 1.05
C ASN A 132 18.97 -51.40 1.19
N GLU A 133 18.22 -51.56 0.10
CA GLU A 133 16.87 -50.99 -0.09
C GLU A 133 15.83 -51.53 0.90
N LEU A 134 15.92 -52.81 1.27
CA LEU A 134 15.00 -53.44 2.25
C LEU A 134 14.96 -52.71 3.60
N HIS A 135 16.10 -52.18 4.06
CA HIS A 135 16.17 -51.47 5.34
C HIS A 135 15.59 -50.04 5.26
N ILE A 136 15.34 -49.51 4.04
CA ILE A 136 14.69 -48.22 3.85
C ILE A 136 13.18 -48.38 4.02
N MET A 137 12.58 -49.43 3.43
CA MET A 137 11.14 -49.70 3.54
C MET A 137 10.70 -49.93 5.00
N GLU A 138 11.47 -50.70 5.79
CA GLU A 138 11.19 -50.89 7.22
C GLU A 138 11.37 -49.61 8.04
N GLU A 139 12.33 -48.72 7.69
CA GLU A 139 12.44 -47.40 8.34
C GLU A 139 11.25 -46.48 7.98
N GLU A 140 10.78 -46.52 6.73
CA GLU A 140 9.65 -45.68 6.26
C GLU A 140 8.30 -46.11 6.87
N GLU A 141 8.00 -47.41 6.96
CA GLU A 141 6.77 -47.89 7.64
C GLU A 141 6.77 -47.51 9.13
N LEU A 142 7.91 -47.61 9.81
CA LEU A 142 8.05 -47.20 11.21
C LEU A 142 7.93 -45.68 11.41
N GLU A 143 8.47 -44.87 10.50
CA GLU A 143 8.33 -43.40 10.56
C GLU A 143 6.87 -42.95 10.32
N VAL A 144 6.14 -43.61 9.41
CA VAL A 144 4.69 -43.39 9.20
C VAL A 144 3.86 -43.77 10.43
N GLU A 145 4.10 -44.94 11.04
CA GLU A 145 3.35 -45.36 12.22
C GLU A 145 3.63 -44.44 13.44
N GLU A 146 4.84 -43.90 13.54
CA GLU A 146 5.17 -42.86 14.52
C GLU A 146 4.45 -41.52 14.25
N GLU A 147 4.30 -41.09 12.99
CA GLU A 147 3.55 -39.88 12.64
C GLU A 147 2.06 -40.00 13.00
N GLU A 148 1.42 -41.14 12.72
CA GLU A 148 0.03 -41.39 13.14
C GLU A 148 -0.11 -41.32 14.67
N LYS A 149 0.80 -41.97 15.41
CA LYS A 149 0.82 -41.94 16.88
C LYS A 149 0.96 -40.51 17.43
N LYS A 150 1.84 -39.68 16.85
CA LYS A 150 2.00 -38.25 17.21
C LYS A 150 0.70 -37.47 16.97
N LYS A 151 0.04 -37.70 15.83
CA LYS A 151 -1.23 -37.07 15.42
C LYS A 151 -2.40 -37.41 16.36
N ASP A 152 -2.50 -38.67 16.79
CA ASP A 152 -3.50 -39.12 17.76
C ASP A 152 -3.32 -38.52 19.16
N VAL A 153 -2.07 -38.46 19.67
CA VAL A 153 -1.78 -37.79 20.96
C VAL A 153 -2.21 -36.32 20.91
N LEU A 154 -1.90 -35.62 19.80
CA LEU A 154 -2.30 -34.22 19.61
C LEU A 154 -3.83 -34.05 19.60
N ASN A 155 -4.57 -34.96 18.94
CA ASN A 155 -6.03 -34.93 18.92
C ASN A 155 -6.63 -35.12 20.32
N ILE A 156 -6.08 -36.04 21.13
CA ILE A 156 -6.47 -36.22 22.54
C ILE A 156 -6.21 -34.94 23.35
N ILE A 157 -5.06 -34.29 23.16
CA ILE A 157 -4.71 -33.02 23.81
C ILE A 157 -5.70 -31.91 23.42
N LYS A 158 -6.00 -31.73 22.12
CA LYS A 158 -6.99 -30.76 21.63
C LYS A 158 -8.36 -30.96 22.28
N CYS A 159 -8.86 -32.19 22.31
CA CYS A 159 -10.13 -32.53 22.95
C CYS A 159 -10.15 -32.15 24.43
N ASN A 160 -9.08 -32.49 25.18
CA ASN A 160 -9.00 -32.17 26.60
C ASN A 160 -8.86 -30.64 26.86
N ILE A 161 -8.17 -29.89 25.99
CA ILE A 161 -8.13 -28.41 26.04
C ILE A 161 -9.54 -27.83 25.86
N LYS A 162 -10.31 -28.34 24.90
CA LYS A 162 -11.69 -27.88 24.64
C LYS A 162 -12.63 -28.23 25.81
N GLU A 163 -12.51 -29.44 26.37
CA GLU A 163 -13.28 -29.92 27.52
C GLU A 163 -13.04 -29.11 28.81
N HIS A 164 -11.79 -28.69 29.07
CA HIS A 164 -11.41 -27.93 30.26
C HIS A 164 -11.28 -26.40 30.04
N SER A 165 -11.58 -25.91 28.84
CA SER A 165 -11.37 -24.50 28.43
C SER A 165 -11.98 -23.45 29.36
N SER A 166 -13.10 -23.76 30.01
CA SER A 166 -13.80 -22.89 30.96
C SER A 166 -13.15 -22.81 32.36
N GLN A 167 -12.24 -23.73 32.68
CA GLN A 167 -11.62 -23.86 34.00
C GLN A 167 -10.27 -23.15 34.11
N PHE A 168 -9.67 -22.77 32.98
CA PHE A 168 -8.35 -22.11 32.95
C PHE A 168 -8.41 -20.65 33.42
N ASN A 169 -7.35 -20.20 34.09
CA ASN A 169 -7.07 -18.79 34.33
C ASN A 169 -6.35 -18.15 33.13
N SER A 170 -6.17 -16.83 33.15
CA SER A 170 -5.59 -16.06 32.05
C SER A 170 -4.14 -16.47 31.71
N CYS A 171 -3.36 -16.90 32.69
CA CYS A 171 -1.97 -17.33 32.49
C CYS A 171 -1.92 -18.73 31.86
N GLU A 172 -2.79 -19.64 32.31
CA GLU A 172 -2.93 -20.99 31.72
C GLU A 172 -3.35 -20.91 30.25
N ILE A 173 -4.31 -20.04 29.90
CA ILE A 173 -4.71 -19.80 28.50
C ILE A 173 -3.53 -19.27 27.67
N GLY A 174 -2.77 -18.31 28.22
CA GLY A 174 -1.55 -17.80 27.58
C GLY A 174 -0.51 -18.89 27.33
N ILE A 175 -0.23 -19.73 28.32
CA ILE A 175 0.71 -20.86 28.19
C ILE A 175 0.23 -21.85 27.12
N ILE A 176 -1.06 -22.21 27.09
CA ILE A 176 -1.63 -23.10 26.07
C ILE A 176 -1.45 -22.50 24.67
N LEU A 177 -1.76 -21.20 24.47
CA LEU A 177 -1.57 -20.53 23.18
C LEU A 177 -0.08 -20.47 22.77
N LYS A 178 0.83 -20.21 23.71
CA LYS A 178 2.29 -20.23 23.47
C LYS A 178 2.79 -21.62 23.07
N CYS A 179 2.25 -22.68 23.70
CA CYS A 179 2.51 -24.07 23.33
C CYS A 179 2.00 -24.42 21.94
N LEU A 180 0.73 -24.10 21.61
CA LEU A 180 0.14 -24.32 20.28
C LEU A 180 0.98 -23.70 19.15
N LEU A 181 1.51 -22.49 19.40
CA LEU A 181 2.44 -21.81 18.50
C LEU A 181 3.79 -22.52 18.35
N LYS A 182 4.36 -23.07 19.44
CA LYS A 182 5.61 -23.86 19.38
C LYS A 182 5.45 -25.12 18.53
N ILE A 183 4.31 -25.81 18.62
CA ILE A 183 4.00 -27.01 17.82
C ILE A 183 3.38 -26.70 16.44
N LYS A 184 3.36 -25.42 16.03
CA LYS A 184 2.81 -24.94 14.73
C LYS A 184 1.33 -25.32 14.48
N VAL A 185 0.56 -25.61 15.52
CA VAL A 185 -0.86 -26.02 15.37
C VAL A 185 -1.74 -24.79 15.21
N ASN A 186 -2.19 -24.57 13.97
CA ASN A 186 -3.22 -23.57 13.65
C ASN A 186 -4.61 -24.23 13.71
N ASP A 187 -5.39 -23.90 14.74
CA ASP A 187 -6.74 -24.43 14.95
C ASP A 187 -7.67 -23.26 15.35
N PRO A 188 -8.33 -22.60 14.37
CA PRO A 188 -9.13 -21.40 14.64
C PRO A 188 -10.27 -21.65 15.63
N CYS A 189 -10.87 -22.85 15.64
CA CYS A 189 -11.94 -23.20 16.58
C CYS A 189 -11.43 -23.22 18.03
N MET A 190 -10.29 -23.89 18.27
CA MET A 190 -9.66 -23.93 19.58
C MET A 190 -9.15 -22.56 20.02
N VAL A 191 -8.52 -21.80 19.12
CA VAL A 191 -8.01 -20.44 19.42
C VAL A 191 -9.16 -19.49 19.76
N ASN A 192 -10.25 -19.48 18.99
CA ASN A 192 -11.43 -18.66 19.27
C ASN A 192 -12.11 -19.07 20.59
N THR A 193 -12.13 -20.36 20.91
CA THR A 193 -12.62 -20.87 22.22
C THR A 193 -11.77 -20.33 23.38
N LEU A 194 -10.44 -20.45 23.27
CA LEU A 194 -9.50 -19.96 24.29
C LEU A 194 -9.58 -18.44 24.48
N LEU A 195 -9.69 -17.68 23.38
CA LEU A 195 -9.87 -16.22 23.44
C LEU A 195 -11.21 -15.84 24.08
N ASN A 196 -12.31 -16.53 23.75
CA ASN A 196 -13.61 -16.28 24.37
C ASN A 196 -13.59 -16.54 25.88
N HIS A 197 -12.80 -17.51 26.36
CA HIS A 197 -12.59 -17.72 27.79
C HIS A 197 -11.61 -16.72 28.43
N TYR A 198 -10.60 -16.24 27.70
CA TYR A 198 -9.69 -15.19 28.19
C TYR A 198 -10.43 -13.86 28.40
N PHE A 199 -11.26 -13.45 27.44
CA PHE A 199 -12.02 -12.19 27.47
C PHE A 199 -13.39 -12.31 28.17
N ARG A 200 -13.60 -13.34 29.02
CA ARG A 200 -14.83 -13.47 29.81
C ARG A 200 -14.93 -12.40 30.90
N ARG A 201 -16.16 -12.05 31.29
CA ARG A 201 -16.41 -11.19 32.46
C ARG A 201 -15.68 -11.72 33.70
N ASN A 202 -15.14 -10.79 34.50
CA ASN A 202 -14.40 -11.05 35.73
C ASN A 202 -13.06 -11.82 35.58
N MET A 203 -12.55 -12.06 34.37
CA MET A 203 -11.19 -12.57 34.20
C MET A 203 -10.16 -11.49 34.59
N LYS A 204 -9.29 -11.77 35.57
CA LYS A 204 -8.09 -10.97 35.81
C LYS A 204 -7.05 -11.32 34.75
N PHE A 205 -6.65 -10.35 33.92
CA PHE A 205 -5.50 -10.53 33.01
C PHE A 205 -4.19 -10.55 33.81
N SER A 206 -3.36 -11.54 33.53
CA SER A 206 -2.04 -11.81 34.11
C SER A 206 -0.92 -11.34 33.20
N GLN A 207 0.29 -11.18 33.73
CA GLN A 207 1.44 -10.67 32.99
C GLN A 207 1.81 -11.57 31.79
N TYR A 208 2.08 -12.85 32.06
CA TYR A 208 2.43 -13.83 31.02
C TYR A 208 1.22 -14.26 30.20
N GLY A 209 0.01 -14.21 30.78
CA GLY A 209 -1.24 -14.36 30.04
C GLY A 209 -1.38 -13.30 28.94
N SER A 210 -1.28 -12.01 29.29
CA SER A 210 -1.34 -10.89 28.33
C SER A 210 -0.22 -10.95 27.30
N LEU A 211 1.02 -11.22 27.74
CA LEU A 211 2.19 -11.36 26.86
C LEU A 211 1.99 -12.45 25.78
N TYR A 212 1.49 -13.63 26.17
CA TYR A 212 1.33 -14.75 25.25
C TYR A 212 0.05 -14.68 24.41
N VAL A 213 -1.03 -14.07 24.89
CA VAL A 213 -2.19 -13.74 24.04
C VAL A 213 -1.81 -12.69 22.98
N LEU A 214 -1.06 -11.66 23.35
CA LEU A 214 -0.52 -10.68 22.40
C LEU A 214 0.43 -11.34 21.38
N TYR A 215 1.26 -12.29 21.82
CA TYR A 215 2.09 -13.10 20.92
C TYR A 215 1.26 -13.94 19.95
N ALA A 216 0.07 -14.42 20.36
CA ALA A 216 -0.86 -15.11 19.47
C ALA A 216 -1.50 -14.18 18.44
N PHE A 217 -1.91 -12.95 18.82
CA PHE A 217 -2.31 -11.92 17.85
C PHE A 217 -1.21 -11.68 16.81
N ALA A 218 0.04 -11.51 17.26
CA ALA A 218 1.23 -11.29 16.43
C ALA A 218 1.65 -12.48 15.53
N LYS A 219 0.97 -13.65 15.61
CA LYS A 219 1.35 -14.86 14.87
C LYS A 219 0.22 -15.60 14.16
N LEU A 220 -1.03 -15.49 14.61
CA LEU A 220 -2.16 -16.29 14.09
C LEU A 220 -3.14 -15.50 13.19
N LYS A 221 -2.75 -14.31 12.70
CA LYS A 221 -3.59 -13.44 11.83
C LYS A 221 -5.01 -13.17 12.39
N LEU A 222 -5.13 -12.98 13.70
CA LEU A 222 -6.41 -12.85 14.43
C LEU A 222 -7.17 -11.52 14.21
N LEU A 223 -6.83 -10.76 13.17
CA LEU A 223 -7.33 -9.42 12.89
C LEU A 223 -7.72 -9.37 11.40
N PRO A 224 -8.89 -8.79 11.03
CA PRO A 224 -9.74 -7.94 11.86
C PRO A 224 -10.66 -8.65 12.88
N GLU A 225 -10.89 -9.96 12.76
CA GLU A 225 -11.93 -10.72 13.50
C GLU A 225 -12.03 -10.39 15.01
N HIS A 226 -10.89 -10.25 15.71
CA HIS A 226 -10.86 -10.03 17.16
C HIS A 226 -10.39 -8.61 17.57
N GLU A 227 -10.61 -7.58 16.72
CA GLU A 227 -10.20 -6.19 16.98
C GLU A 227 -10.61 -5.67 18.37
N ASN A 228 -11.87 -5.85 18.77
CA ASN A 228 -12.35 -5.34 20.07
C ASN A 228 -11.67 -6.02 21.27
N LYS A 229 -11.32 -7.31 21.13
CA LYS A 229 -10.53 -8.06 22.13
C LYS A 229 -9.08 -7.56 22.17
N PHE A 230 -8.49 -7.29 21.00
CA PHE A 230 -7.14 -6.73 20.88
C PHE A 230 -7.04 -5.33 21.52
N LYS A 231 -7.99 -4.44 21.22
CA LYS A 231 -8.08 -3.09 21.83
C LYS A 231 -8.23 -3.17 23.36
N LEU A 232 -9.08 -4.08 23.87
CA LEU A 232 -9.26 -4.29 25.31
C LEU A 232 -7.97 -4.80 25.99
N LEU A 233 -7.25 -5.74 25.35
CA LEU A 233 -5.96 -6.23 25.84
C LEU A 233 -4.91 -5.11 25.90
N CYS A 234 -4.80 -4.30 24.84
CA CYS A 234 -3.85 -3.19 24.79
C CYS A 234 -4.16 -2.13 25.87
N ALA A 235 -5.44 -1.81 26.08
CA ALA A 235 -5.87 -0.86 27.11
C ALA A 235 -5.55 -1.35 28.53
N ASP A 236 -5.76 -2.65 28.82
CA ASP A 236 -5.45 -3.24 30.14
C ASP A 236 -3.93 -3.32 30.39
N VAL A 237 -3.14 -3.67 29.36
CA VAL A 237 -1.67 -3.68 29.40
C VAL A 237 -1.11 -2.28 29.68
N VAL A 238 -1.60 -1.25 28.99
CA VAL A 238 -1.19 0.15 29.25
C VAL A 238 -1.59 0.57 30.67
N LYS A 239 -2.85 0.31 31.08
CA LYS A 239 -3.36 0.69 32.41
C LYS A 239 -2.58 0.05 33.57
N LYS A 240 -2.01 -1.14 33.35
CA LYS A 240 -1.27 -1.91 34.37
C LYS A 240 0.24 -1.94 34.13
N ILE A 241 0.80 -1.12 33.25
CA ILE A 241 2.20 -1.25 32.79
C ILE A 241 3.22 -1.30 33.94
N ASN A 242 2.98 -0.55 35.02
CA ASN A 242 3.78 -0.53 36.25
C ASN A 242 3.90 -1.91 36.95
N ASN A 243 2.97 -2.83 36.69
CA ASN A 243 2.92 -4.16 37.27
C ASN A 243 3.63 -5.22 36.40
N PHE A 244 4.15 -4.84 35.22
CA PHE A 244 4.86 -5.75 34.31
C PHE A 244 6.38 -5.68 34.55
N GLU A 245 7.03 -6.84 34.63
CA GLU A 245 8.48 -6.96 34.52
C GLU A 245 9.00 -6.26 33.26
N PHE A 246 10.01 -5.41 33.41
CA PHE A 246 10.62 -4.61 32.34
C PHE A 246 10.86 -5.38 31.03
N LYS A 247 11.42 -6.60 31.10
CA LYS A 247 11.70 -7.45 29.94
C LYS A 247 10.42 -7.79 29.14
N ASN A 248 9.30 -7.95 29.84
CA ASN A 248 8.00 -8.26 29.25
C ASN A 248 7.35 -7.01 28.66
N VAL A 249 7.56 -5.81 29.24
CA VAL A 249 7.18 -4.52 28.61
C VAL A 249 7.90 -4.34 27.27
N CYS A 250 9.20 -4.63 27.21
CA CYS A 250 9.98 -4.57 25.96
C CYS A 250 9.49 -5.59 24.91
N LEU A 251 9.19 -6.83 25.33
CA LEU A 251 8.60 -7.85 24.44
C LEU A 251 7.22 -7.46 23.93
N ILE A 252 6.35 -6.89 24.78
CA ILE A 252 5.03 -6.37 24.42
C ILE A 252 5.16 -5.30 23.34
N CYS A 253 6.09 -4.35 23.50
CA CYS A 253 6.39 -3.32 22.52
C CYS A 253 6.77 -3.91 21.15
N ASN A 254 7.67 -4.90 21.14
CA ASN A 254 8.07 -5.64 19.94
C ASN A 254 6.90 -6.40 19.29
N TYR A 255 6.06 -7.08 20.07
CA TYR A 255 4.89 -7.80 19.55
C TYR A 255 3.83 -6.86 18.96
N LEU A 256 3.49 -5.76 19.66
CA LEU A 256 2.58 -4.73 19.13
C LEU A 256 3.06 -4.16 17.80
N SER A 257 4.36 -3.81 17.69
CA SER A 257 4.91 -3.24 16.47
C SER A 257 4.83 -4.17 15.25
N SER A 258 4.74 -5.49 15.45
CA SER A 258 4.57 -6.45 14.35
C SER A 258 3.15 -6.46 13.75
N LEU A 259 2.18 -5.88 14.47
CA LEU A 259 0.78 -5.74 14.04
C LEU A 259 0.49 -4.39 13.36
N TYR A 260 1.48 -3.49 13.25
CA TYR A 260 1.33 -2.08 12.84
C TYR A 260 0.42 -1.88 11.62
N ASN A 261 0.53 -2.73 10.59
CA ASN A 261 -0.24 -2.63 9.35
C ASN A 261 -1.76 -2.80 9.55
N PHE A 262 -2.23 -3.38 10.66
CA PHE A 262 -3.66 -3.51 10.95
C PHE A 262 -4.30 -2.17 11.33
N ASN A 263 -3.65 -1.39 12.20
CA ASN A 263 -4.12 -0.08 12.61
C ASN A 263 -2.92 0.78 13.02
N THR A 264 -2.36 1.48 12.04
CA THR A 264 -1.10 2.23 12.17
C THR A 264 -1.16 3.28 13.25
N PHE A 265 -2.24 4.07 13.30
CA PHE A 265 -2.46 5.11 14.30
C PHE A 265 -2.57 4.54 15.72
N TYR A 266 -3.45 3.56 15.94
CA TYR A 266 -3.67 2.98 17.27
C TYR A 266 -2.41 2.31 17.82
N ILE A 267 -1.74 1.49 17.01
CA ILE A 267 -0.57 0.71 17.45
C ILE A 267 0.63 1.62 17.70
N ARG A 268 0.83 2.68 16.90
CA ARG A 268 1.84 3.72 17.14
C ARG A 268 1.60 4.45 18.47
N ASN A 269 0.35 4.78 18.78
CA ASN A 269 -0.02 5.42 20.05
C ASN A 269 0.28 4.52 21.27
N VAL A 270 -0.12 3.24 21.22
CA VAL A 270 0.15 2.28 22.32
C VAL A 270 1.66 2.07 22.50
N VAL A 271 2.43 1.91 21.42
CA VAL A 271 3.89 1.79 21.47
C VAL A 271 4.54 3.07 22.03
N GLN A 272 4.08 4.25 21.63
CA GLN A 272 4.55 5.53 22.17
C GLN A 272 4.32 5.64 23.68
N GLN A 273 3.14 5.26 24.18
CA GLN A 273 2.85 5.30 25.63
C GLN A 273 3.75 4.35 26.43
N ILE A 274 4.01 3.14 25.90
CA ILE A 274 4.99 2.20 26.47
C ILE A 274 6.39 2.80 26.48
N CYS A 275 6.80 3.49 25.42
CA CYS A 275 8.13 4.10 25.35
C CYS A 275 8.28 5.31 26.29
N SER A 276 7.26 6.17 26.42
CA SER A 276 7.27 7.26 27.41
C SER A 276 7.38 6.73 28.85
N TYR A 277 6.76 5.58 29.15
CA TYR A 277 6.92 4.91 30.44
C TYR A 277 8.35 4.38 30.67
N LEU A 278 8.96 3.73 29.68
CA LEU A 278 10.30 3.14 29.78
C LEU A 278 11.42 4.19 30.01
N ILE A 279 11.20 5.45 29.61
CA ILE A 279 12.13 6.60 29.81
C ILE A 279 11.68 7.47 31.01
N GLY A 280 10.71 7.02 31.82
CA GLY A 280 10.23 7.77 32.99
C GLY A 280 9.40 9.03 32.70
N LYS A 281 9.24 9.44 31.44
CA LYS A 281 8.59 10.71 31.03
C LYS A 281 7.10 10.85 31.38
N ASN A 282 6.49 9.83 31.98
CA ASN A 282 5.11 9.85 32.49
C ASN A 282 5.01 10.11 34.01
N SER A 283 6.13 10.36 34.73
CA SER A 283 6.10 10.64 36.17
C SER A 283 5.59 12.06 36.47
N HIS A 284 4.29 12.21 36.71
CA HIS A 284 3.73 13.36 37.43
C HIS A 284 4.18 13.30 38.90
N LYS A 285 5.44 13.68 39.16
CA LYS A 285 5.98 14.02 40.47
C LYS A 285 6.49 15.46 40.38
N GLU A 286 5.89 16.37 41.14
CA GLU A 286 6.18 17.81 41.10
C GLU A 286 7.34 18.20 42.03
N ASP A 287 8.35 17.32 42.17
CA ASP A 287 9.48 17.52 43.08
C ASP A 287 10.77 17.84 42.29
N PRO A 288 11.32 19.07 42.37
CA PRO A 288 12.48 19.49 41.56
C PRO A 288 13.79 18.73 41.84
N HIS A 289 13.86 17.93 42.90
CA HIS A 289 15.09 17.28 43.37
C HIS A 289 15.25 15.82 42.89
N GLU A 290 14.21 15.15 42.39
CA GLU A 290 14.27 13.75 41.91
C GLU A 290 14.56 13.62 40.39
N LYS A 291 15.55 14.33 39.85
CA LYS A 291 15.75 14.44 38.38
C LYS A 291 16.05 13.14 37.62
N ASP A 292 16.49 12.07 38.30
CA ASP A 292 16.78 10.76 37.68
C ASP A 292 15.83 9.63 38.12
N ALA A 293 14.87 9.89 39.02
CA ALA A 293 14.10 8.83 39.71
C ALA A 293 13.08 8.06 38.84
N GLY A 294 12.94 8.43 37.56
CA GLY A 294 11.99 7.81 36.62
C GLY A 294 12.57 6.76 35.68
N VAL A 295 13.89 6.63 35.55
CA VAL A 295 14.53 5.78 34.52
C VAL A 295 14.91 4.41 35.09
N TYR A 296 14.61 3.33 34.37
CA TYR A 296 15.05 1.98 34.75
C TYR A 296 16.58 1.88 34.75
N PRO A 297 17.21 1.33 35.81
CA PRO A 297 18.66 1.34 35.97
C PRO A 297 19.39 0.55 34.88
N ASP A 298 20.59 1.02 34.54
CA ASP A 298 21.41 0.55 33.40
C ASP A 298 21.75 -0.94 33.39
N SER A 299 21.70 -1.59 34.55
CA SER A 299 21.88 -3.04 34.72
C SER A 299 20.74 -3.88 34.12
N VAL A 300 19.54 -3.30 33.98
CA VAL A 300 18.34 -3.99 33.47
C VAL A 300 18.25 -3.92 31.93
N TRP A 301 18.89 -2.92 31.32
CA TRP A 301 18.97 -2.76 29.86
C TRP A 301 19.95 -3.76 29.22
N CYS A 302 19.47 -4.97 28.94
CA CYS A 302 20.19 -6.01 28.20
C CYS A 302 20.05 -5.84 26.67
N PRO A 303 20.93 -6.47 25.85
CA PRO A 303 20.88 -6.41 24.39
C PRO A 303 19.50 -6.68 23.76
N ASP A 304 18.78 -7.69 24.26
CA ASP A 304 17.41 -8.00 23.82
C ASP A 304 16.43 -6.85 24.09
N SER A 305 16.45 -6.25 25.28
CA SER A 305 15.54 -5.15 25.63
C SER A 305 15.75 -3.92 24.74
N ILE A 306 17.02 -3.57 24.50
CA ILE A 306 17.46 -2.46 23.64
C ILE A 306 17.01 -2.72 22.20
N HIS A 307 17.27 -3.93 21.69
CA HIS A 307 16.84 -4.35 20.35
C HIS A 307 15.32 -4.31 20.19
N TYR A 308 14.57 -4.85 21.15
CA TYR A 308 13.11 -4.93 21.08
C TYR A 308 12.46 -3.54 21.05
N VAL A 309 12.94 -2.59 21.86
CA VAL A 309 12.41 -1.22 21.89
C VAL A 309 12.78 -0.45 20.62
N ALA A 310 14.06 -0.45 20.22
CA ALA A 310 14.51 0.27 19.02
C ALA A 310 13.80 -0.24 17.74
N ASN A 311 13.70 -1.57 17.59
CA ASN A 311 13.06 -2.22 16.45
C ASN A 311 11.54 -1.99 16.45
N ALA A 312 10.89 -1.98 17.63
CA ALA A 312 9.48 -1.64 17.75
C ALA A 312 9.19 -0.21 17.29
N CYS A 313 9.94 0.76 17.83
CA CYS A 313 9.83 2.18 17.48
C CYS A 313 10.06 2.42 15.98
N ALA A 314 11.10 1.79 15.42
CA ALA A 314 11.40 1.87 14.00
C ALA A 314 10.29 1.29 13.12
N ARG A 315 9.65 0.16 13.51
CA ARG A 315 8.54 -0.43 12.75
C ARG A 315 7.30 0.48 12.72
N VAL A 316 6.90 1.05 13.86
CA VAL A 316 5.73 1.95 13.95
C VAL A 316 6.00 3.41 13.55
N ASN A 317 7.20 3.70 13.02
CA ASN A 317 7.66 5.05 12.69
C ASN A 317 7.56 6.04 13.86
N HIS A 318 7.92 5.60 15.08
CA HIS A 318 8.06 6.44 16.27
C HIS A 318 9.54 6.80 16.46
N LEU A 319 10.03 7.72 15.61
CA LEU A 319 11.44 8.13 15.56
C LEU A 319 11.73 9.25 16.58
N ASN A 320 11.55 8.98 17.88
CA ASN A 320 11.86 9.94 18.95
C ASN A 320 13.39 10.05 19.12
N LYS A 321 13.97 11.24 18.84
CA LYS A 321 15.43 11.42 18.85
C LYS A 321 16.04 11.17 20.24
N ASP A 322 15.40 11.64 21.31
CA ASP A 322 15.86 11.44 22.70
C ASP A 322 15.98 9.96 23.07
N LEU A 323 14.95 9.15 22.77
CA LEU A 323 14.95 7.70 23.00
C LEU A 323 16.07 7.02 22.23
N PHE A 324 16.26 7.37 20.95
CA PHE A 324 17.33 6.77 20.15
C PHE A 324 18.72 7.28 20.57
N LEU A 325 18.88 8.48 21.14
CA LEU A 325 20.12 8.94 21.76
C LEU A 325 20.41 8.22 23.10
N PHE A 326 19.39 7.95 23.91
CA PHE A 326 19.53 7.12 25.10
C PHE A 326 19.95 5.68 24.72
N LEU A 327 19.24 5.06 23.77
CA LEU A 327 19.56 3.70 23.31
C LEU A 327 20.91 3.62 22.59
N LYS A 328 21.32 4.66 21.84
CA LYS A 328 22.65 4.76 21.19
C LYS A 328 23.76 4.49 22.18
N ASN A 329 23.79 5.25 23.28
CA ASN A 329 24.81 5.12 24.32
C ASN A 329 24.81 3.69 24.91
N LYS A 330 23.62 3.11 25.15
CA LYS A 330 23.49 1.74 25.67
C LYS A 330 23.85 0.63 24.68
N ILE A 331 23.88 0.92 23.38
CA ILE A 331 24.45 0.00 22.37
C ILE A 331 25.97 0.14 22.33
N GLU A 332 26.50 1.37 22.34
CA GLU A 332 27.95 1.63 22.31
C GLU A 332 28.68 1.04 23.53
N GLU A 333 28.09 1.18 24.73
CA GLU A 333 28.54 0.54 25.98
C GLU A 333 28.62 -0.99 25.90
N LYS A 334 27.74 -1.63 25.12
CA LYS A 334 27.44 -3.08 25.21
C LYS A 334 27.61 -3.82 23.87
N ALA A 335 28.21 -3.19 22.86
CA ALA A 335 28.24 -3.65 21.46
C ALA A 335 28.64 -5.14 21.30
N ALA A 336 29.71 -5.56 21.99
CA ALA A 336 30.23 -6.93 21.95
C ALA A 336 29.21 -8.01 22.35
N TYR A 337 28.25 -7.68 23.22
CA TYR A 337 27.24 -8.60 23.73
C TYR A 337 26.03 -8.78 22.81
N PHE A 338 25.89 -7.96 21.75
CA PHE A 338 24.81 -8.14 20.78
C PHE A 338 25.13 -9.26 19.78
N SER A 339 24.08 -9.99 19.38
CA SER A 339 24.15 -10.92 18.25
C SER A 339 24.10 -10.16 16.91
N ILE A 340 24.57 -10.79 15.84
CA ILE A 340 24.57 -10.19 14.50
C ILE A 340 23.15 -9.85 14.04
N ASP A 341 22.18 -10.73 14.29
CA ASP A 341 20.76 -10.45 13.99
C ASP A 341 20.20 -9.26 14.77
N GLN A 342 20.74 -8.96 15.97
CA GLN A 342 20.42 -7.72 16.70
C GLN A 342 21.14 -6.52 16.09
N LEU A 343 22.46 -6.58 15.84
CA LEU A 343 23.28 -5.49 15.27
C LEU A 343 22.76 -5.04 13.89
N VAL A 344 22.58 -5.98 12.96
CA VAL A 344 22.01 -5.75 11.61
C VAL A 344 20.60 -5.17 11.70
N SER A 345 19.82 -5.58 12.69
CA SER A 345 18.49 -5.05 12.93
C SER A 345 18.48 -3.69 13.64
N LEU A 346 19.58 -3.29 14.29
CA LEU A 346 19.76 -1.96 14.87
C LEU A 346 20.20 -0.97 13.79
N THR A 347 21.16 -1.30 12.91
CA THR A 347 21.53 -0.39 11.80
C THR A 347 20.33 -0.08 10.89
N ASN A 348 19.47 -1.07 10.62
CA ASN A 348 18.22 -0.89 9.88
C ASN A 348 17.09 -0.20 10.68
N ALA A 349 17.22 -0.08 12.00
CA ALA A 349 16.32 0.74 12.83
C ALA A 349 16.76 2.21 12.84
N TYR A 350 18.06 2.47 13.02
CA TYR A 350 18.63 3.82 13.04
C TYR A 350 18.66 4.48 11.65
N SER A 351 18.78 3.70 10.56
CA SER A 351 18.83 4.25 9.19
C SER A 351 17.52 4.93 8.75
N LYS A 352 16.45 4.81 9.55
CA LYS A 352 15.20 5.55 9.35
C LYS A 352 15.30 7.04 9.66
N PHE A 353 16.34 7.47 10.39
CA PHE A 353 16.66 8.89 10.59
C PHE A 353 17.38 9.52 9.40
N LYS A 354 17.69 8.74 8.34
CA LYS A 354 18.56 9.13 7.22
C LYS A 354 19.99 9.43 7.71
N SER A 355 20.60 10.53 7.26
CA SER A 355 21.98 10.93 7.56
C SER A 355 22.34 10.71 9.05
N ALA A 356 23.24 9.77 9.30
CA ALA A 356 23.72 9.48 10.65
C ALA A 356 24.52 10.64 11.25
N GLU A 357 25.06 11.55 10.43
CA GLU A 357 25.72 12.77 10.87
C GLU A 357 24.70 13.78 11.40
N GLU A 358 23.71 14.18 10.59
CA GLU A 358 22.60 15.07 11.01
C GLU A 358 21.81 14.49 12.22
N ALA A 359 21.68 13.17 12.26
CA ALA A 359 20.99 12.47 13.34
C ALA A 359 21.84 12.32 14.63
N ASN A 360 23.15 12.59 14.59
CA ASN A 360 24.12 12.33 15.68
C ASN A 360 24.20 10.85 16.10
N PHE A 361 24.26 9.96 15.10
CA PHE A 361 24.43 8.52 15.22
C PHE A 361 25.69 7.98 14.51
N LEU A 362 26.54 8.82 13.91
CA LEU A 362 27.73 8.38 13.16
C LEU A 362 28.66 7.46 13.99
N THR A 363 28.90 7.79 15.28
CA THR A 363 29.72 6.97 16.19
C THR A 363 29.15 5.56 16.40
N LEU A 364 27.82 5.43 16.39
CA LEU A 364 27.12 4.16 16.55
C LEU A 364 27.27 3.28 15.30
N TYR A 365 27.27 3.87 14.10
CA TYR A 365 27.54 3.13 12.87
C TYR A 365 28.96 2.61 12.80
N ILE A 366 29.95 3.41 13.24
CA ILE A 366 31.35 2.97 13.37
C ILE A 366 31.43 1.82 14.40
N ARG A 367 30.89 2.01 15.61
CA ARG A 367 30.98 1.02 16.69
C ARG A 367 30.24 -0.30 16.39
N ILE A 368 29.18 -0.27 15.59
CA ILE A 368 28.51 -1.47 15.09
C ILE A 368 29.29 -2.11 13.94
N ALA A 369 29.93 -1.32 13.06
CA ALA A 369 30.76 -1.85 11.97
C ALA A 369 31.96 -2.64 12.49
N GLU A 370 32.73 -2.09 13.44
CA GLU A 370 33.84 -2.79 14.14
C GLU A 370 33.41 -4.18 14.62
N GLU A 371 32.26 -4.26 15.29
CA GLU A 371 31.74 -5.49 15.88
C GLU A 371 31.25 -6.50 14.83
N LEU A 372 30.74 -6.02 13.69
CA LEU A 372 30.36 -6.86 12.54
C LEU A 372 31.56 -7.35 11.73
N ILE A 373 32.65 -6.56 11.67
CA ILE A 373 33.94 -6.93 11.06
C ILE A 373 34.56 -8.08 11.86
N ASN A 374 34.64 -7.94 13.20
CA ASN A 374 35.10 -8.98 14.12
C ASN A 374 34.27 -10.29 14.04
N LYS A 375 32.98 -10.18 13.68
CA LYS A 375 32.03 -11.31 13.56
C LYS A 375 31.71 -11.68 12.11
N SER A 376 32.51 -11.22 11.14
CA SER A 376 32.23 -11.29 9.69
C SER A 376 31.99 -12.70 9.16
N TYR A 377 32.72 -13.70 9.66
CA TYR A 377 32.61 -15.13 9.33
C TYR A 377 31.24 -15.77 9.62
N LEU A 378 30.31 -15.05 10.25
CA LEU A 378 28.94 -15.50 10.54
C LEU A 378 27.87 -14.75 9.71
N LEU A 379 28.28 -13.81 8.85
CA LEU A 379 27.37 -13.06 7.99
C LEU A 379 26.72 -13.96 6.92
N LYS A 380 25.48 -13.63 6.57
CA LYS A 380 24.64 -14.36 5.60
C LYS A 380 24.14 -13.39 4.51
N PRO A 381 23.67 -13.86 3.34
CA PRO A 381 23.17 -12.99 2.26
C PRO A 381 22.15 -11.94 2.71
N ARG A 382 21.23 -12.33 3.61
CA ARG A 382 20.27 -11.42 4.27
C ARG A 382 20.92 -10.37 5.19
N HIS A 383 22.03 -10.70 5.85
CA HIS A 383 22.77 -9.72 6.66
C HIS A 383 23.50 -8.72 5.75
N LEU A 384 24.22 -9.22 4.75
CA LEU A 384 25.00 -8.43 3.80
C LEU A 384 24.13 -7.37 3.08
N SER A 385 22.98 -7.81 2.55
CA SER A 385 22.02 -6.94 1.87
C SER A 385 21.34 -5.91 2.79
N VAL A 386 20.96 -6.30 4.01
CA VAL A 386 20.39 -5.35 5.00
C VAL A 386 21.44 -4.36 5.49
N LEU A 387 22.69 -4.80 5.70
CA LEU A 387 23.79 -3.92 6.11
C LEU A 387 24.07 -2.86 5.04
N ALA A 388 24.39 -3.27 3.81
CA ALA A 388 24.65 -2.35 2.70
C ALA A 388 23.53 -1.31 2.54
N ASN A 389 22.27 -1.76 2.51
CA ASN A 389 21.12 -0.86 2.41
C ASN A 389 20.95 0.03 3.65
N SER A 390 21.21 -0.45 4.86
CA SER A 390 21.09 0.36 6.09
C SER A 390 22.18 1.43 6.19
N PHE A 391 23.43 1.12 5.81
CA PHE A 391 24.54 2.08 5.77
C PHE A 391 24.36 3.12 4.66
N ASN A 392 23.89 2.70 3.47
CA ASN A 392 23.50 3.62 2.40
C ASN A 392 22.38 4.59 2.83
N ASN A 393 21.30 4.07 3.42
CA ASN A 393 20.21 4.94 3.92
C ASN A 393 20.65 5.85 5.07
N ALA A 394 21.69 5.47 5.81
CA ALA A 394 22.33 6.28 6.85
C ALA A 394 23.36 7.29 6.31
N CYS A 395 23.66 7.26 5.00
CA CYS A 395 24.73 8.03 4.35
C CYS A 395 26.14 7.76 4.93
N VAL A 396 26.41 6.54 5.41
CA VAL A 396 27.71 6.15 6.01
C VAL A 396 28.43 5.15 5.12
N LEU A 397 29.54 5.56 4.49
CA LEU A 397 30.46 4.67 3.79
C LEU A 397 31.56 4.22 4.75
N HIS A 398 31.44 3.02 5.33
CA HIS A 398 32.50 2.40 6.11
C HIS A 398 33.28 1.42 5.22
N GLU A 399 34.41 1.88 4.68
CA GLU A 399 35.13 1.20 3.59
C GLU A 399 35.44 -0.29 3.89
N GLU A 400 36.03 -0.59 5.05
CA GLU A 400 36.38 -1.96 5.46
C GLU A 400 35.15 -2.90 5.56
N LEU A 401 34.02 -2.40 6.09
CA LEU A 401 32.78 -3.18 6.14
C LEU A 401 32.22 -3.40 4.74
N PHE A 402 32.34 -2.42 3.83
CA PHE A 402 31.94 -2.59 2.44
C PHE A 402 32.89 -3.52 1.66
N HIS A 403 34.18 -3.60 2.01
CA HIS A 403 35.12 -4.62 1.51
C HIS A 403 34.66 -6.03 1.93
N ILE A 404 34.41 -6.23 3.23
CA ILE A 404 33.92 -7.49 3.77
C ILE A 404 32.56 -7.88 3.19
N ILE A 405 31.66 -6.91 2.94
CA ILE A 405 30.40 -7.16 2.23
C ILE A 405 30.67 -7.54 0.76
N THR A 406 31.64 -6.92 0.09
CA THR A 406 32.04 -7.24 -1.30
C THR A 406 32.48 -8.71 -1.41
N GLU A 407 33.46 -9.12 -0.60
CA GLU A 407 34.04 -10.47 -0.63
C GLU A 407 33.00 -11.55 -0.28
N ASN A 408 32.28 -11.37 0.84
CA ASN A 408 31.28 -12.34 1.26
C ASN A 408 30.10 -12.43 0.28
N SER A 409 29.74 -11.33 -0.40
CA SER A 409 28.68 -11.36 -1.42
C SER A 409 29.12 -12.08 -2.70
N LEU A 410 30.38 -11.94 -3.11
CA LEU A 410 30.95 -12.69 -4.24
C LEU A 410 30.97 -14.20 -3.95
N HIS A 411 31.42 -14.61 -2.75
CA HIS A 411 31.44 -16.03 -2.36
C HIS A 411 30.05 -16.65 -2.19
N LEU A 412 29.05 -15.86 -1.80
CA LEU A 412 27.68 -16.32 -1.51
C LEU A 412 26.67 -16.00 -2.61
N LEU A 413 27.11 -15.52 -3.79
CA LEU A 413 26.26 -14.94 -4.83
C LEU A 413 25.09 -15.85 -5.27
N SER A 414 25.32 -17.16 -5.35
CA SER A 414 24.32 -18.18 -5.69
C SER A 414 23.27 -18.44 -4.59
N SER A 415 23.44 -17.87 -3.40
CA SER A 415 22.57 -18.03 -2.23
C SER A 415 21.76 -16.78 -1.88
N PHE A 416 21.78 -15.75 -2.73
CA PHE A 416 20.98 -14.54 -2.56
C PHE A 416 19.55 -14.72 -3.09
N GLU A 417 18.56 -14.34 -2.29
CA GLU A 417 17.18 -14.16 -2.77
C GLU A 417 17.10 -12.92 -3.68
N PRO A 418 16.21 -12.86 -4.69
CA PRO A 418 16.10 -11.73 -5.61
C PRO A 418 16.07 -10.36 -4.91
N LYS A 419 15.24 -10.20 -3.87
CA LYS A 419 15.15 -8.96 -3.08
C LYS A 419 16.50 -8.48 -2.52
N GLN A 420 17.34 -9.41 -2.09
CA GLN A 420 18.62 -9.13 -1.45
C GLN A 420 19.65 -8.61 -2.49
N ILE A 421 19.60 -9.13 -3.71
CA ILE A 421 20.37 -8.66 -4.88
C ILE A 421 20.07 -7.18 -5.15
N VAL A 422 18.78 -6.83 -5.24
CA VAL A 422 18.32 -5.44 -5.46
C VAL A 422 18.80 -4.50 -4.36
N MET A 423 18.73 -4.94 -3.10
CA MET A 423 19.17 -4.12 -1.96
C MET A 423 20.67 -3.82 -1.99
N ILE A 424 21.52 -4.76 -2.44
CA ILE A 424 22.96 -4.51 -2.62
C ILE A 424 23.21 -3.57 -3.80
N ILE A 425 22.64 -3.85 -4.98
CA ILE A 425 22.82 -3.02 -6.18
C ILE A 425 22.42 -1.57 -5.89
N HIS A 426 21.25 -1.37 -5.28
CA HIS A 426 20.74 -0.05 -4.93
C HIS A 426 21.62 0.65 -3.88
N ALA A 427 22.16 -0.08 -2.90
CA ALA A 427 23.06 0.49 -1.91
C ALA A 427 24.41 0.92 -2.50
N TYR A 428 25.07 0.04 -3.26
CA TYR A 428 26.40 0.27 -3.81
C TYR A 428 26.44 1.43 -4.79
N VAL A 429 25.44 1.55 -5.67
CA VAL A 429 25.38 2.68 -6.62
C VAL A 429 25.06 3.99 -5.91
N ASN A 430 24.07 4.02 -5.00
CA ASN A 430 23.71 5.25 -4.28
C ASN A 430 24.86 5.79 -3.41
N ILE A 431 25.67 4.91 -2.82
CA ILE A 431 26.79 5.30 -1.93
C ILE A 431 28.09 5.60 -2.69
N GLY A 432 28.08 5.56 -4.04
CA GLY A 432 29.20 5.95 -4.89
C GLY A 432 30.15 4.81 -5.31
N LEU A 433 29.91 3.57 -4.87
CA LEU A 433 30.74 2.39 -5.19
C LEU A 433 30.47 1.81 -6.60
N SER A 434 30.12 2.65 -7.58
CA SER A 434 29.69 2.24 -8.93
C SER A 434 30.72 1.44 -9.74
N ASN A 435 31.99 1.47 -9.33
CA ASN A 435 33.11 0.77 -9.97
C ASN A 435 33.59 -0.46 -9.15
N ASN A 436 32.85 -0.89 -8.12
CA ASN A 436 33.20 -2.05 -7.31
C ASN A 436 32.95 -3.37 -8.06
N ALA A 437 33.87 -4.34 -7.95
CA ALA A 437 33.83 -5.62 -8.68
C ALA A 437 32.56 -6.45 -8.47
N LEU A 438 31.92 -6.38 -7.28
CA LEU A 438 30.65 -7.07 -7.01
C LEU A 438 29.55 -6.64 -7.98
N LEU A 439 29.53 -5.35 -8.39
CA LEU A 439 28.46 -4.83 -9.25
C LEU A 439 28.40 -5.55 -10.60
N GLU A 440 29.54 -5.92 -11.19
CA GLU A 440 29.53 -6.62 -12.49
C GLU A 440 28.83 -7.98 -12.39
N SER A 441 29.22 -8.79 -11.41
CA SER A 441 28.64 -10.12 -11.21
C SER A 441 27.17 -10.06 -10.78
N ILE A 442 26.83 -9.17 -9.83
CA ILE A 442 25.49 -9.11 -9.25
C ILE A 442 24.45 -8.50 -10.20
N TRP A 443 24.83 -7.60 -11.11
CA TRP A 443 23.94 -7.16 -12.21
C TRP A 443 23.61 -8.32 -13.16
N ASN A 444 24.57 -9.20 -13.44
CA ASN A 444 24.33 -10.40 -14.26
C ASN A 444 23.36 -11.36 -13.55
N THR A 445 23.53 -11.57 -12.23
CA THR A 445 22.58 -12.34 -11.42
C THR A 445 21.18 -11.69 -11.39
N ALA A 446 21.11 -10.36 -11.34
CA ALA A 446 19.83 -9.64 -11.38
C ALA A 446 19.08 -9.80 -12.71
N ALA A 447 19.79 -9.93 -13.83
CA ALA A 447 19.17 -10.22 -15.12
C ALA A 447 18.49 -11.61 -15.14
N VAL A 448 19.08 -12.62 -14.49
CA VAL A 448 18.48 -13.97 -14.39
C VAL A 448 17.15 -13.93 -13.63
N PHE A 449 17.11 -13.20 -12.50
CA PHE A 449 15.92 -13.09 -11.65
C PHE A 449 14.87 -12.07 -12.12
N ILE A 450 15.00 -11.50 -13.34
CA ILE A 450 14.14 -10.43 -13.84
C ILE A 450 12.63 -10.76 -13.80
N GLN A 451 12.27 -12.04 -13.88
CA GLN A 451 10.89 -12.49 -13.84
C GLN A 451 10.29 -12.61 -12.43
N GLU A 452 11.12 -12.70 -11.37
CA GLU A 452 10.68 -12.92 -9.99
C GLU A 452 10.45 -11.62 -9.20
N TYR A 453 10.97 -10.49 -9.68
CA TYR A 453 10.87 -9.21 -8.97
C TYR A 453 9.45 -8.64 -8.90
N THR A 454 9.13 -8.08 -7.73
CA THR A 454 7.98 -7.19 -7.56
C THR A 454 8.20 -5.84 -8.25
N LEU A 455 7.12 -5.10 -8.54
CA LEU A 455 7.18 -3.75 -9.13
C LEU A 455 8.03 -2.77 -8.30
N GLN A 456 8.04 -2.92 -6.97
CA GLN A 456 8.87 -2.15 -6.05
C GLN A 456 10.37 -2.45 -6.20
N GLU A 457 10.73 -3.71 -6.44
CA GLU A 457 12.12 -4.15 -6.66
C GLU A 457 12.61 -3.74 -8.06
N LEU A 458 11.78 -3.88 -9.08
CA LEU A 458 12.05 -3.36 -10.43
C LEU A 458 12.28 -1.84 -10.42
N SER A 459 11.49 -1.08 -9.64
CA SER A 459 11.71 0.36 -9.44
C SER A 459 13.03 0.68 -8.73
N MET A 460 13.48 -0.15 -7.78
CA MET A 460 14.77 0.03 -7.10
C MET A 460 15.96 -0.31 -8.00
N LEU A 461 15.85 -1.35 -8.83
CA LEU A 461 16.82 -1.68 -9.89
C LEU A 461 16.90 -0.55 -10.92
N LEU A 462 15.77 -0.02 -11.35
CA LEU A 462 15.70 1.10 -12.29
C LEU A 462 16.38 2.37 -11.74
N GLN A 463 16.11 2.74 -10.49
CA GLN A 463 16.78 3.86 -9.80
C GLN A 463 18.29 3.65 -9.60
N ALA A 464 18.73 2.40 -9.48
CA ALA A 464 20.16 2.08 -9.40
C ALA A 464 20.80 2.14 -10.79
N TYR A 465 20.11 1.67 -11.82
CA TYR A 465 20.57 1.71 -13.21
C TYR A 465 20.84 3.14 -13.67
N THR A 466 19.89 4.07 -13.46
CA THR A 466 20.02 5.51 -13.83
C THR A 466 21.18 6.25 -13.16
N LYS A 467 21.64 5.77 -12.00
CA LYS A 467 22.75 6.36 -11.25
C LYS A 467 24.08 5.63 -11.48
N SER A 468 24.06 4.48 -12.14
CA SER A 468 25.24 3.68 -12.38
C SER A 468 26.02 4.18 -13.59
N SER A 469 27.33 3.97 -13.58
CA SER A 469 28.20 4.17 -14.74
C SER A 469 28.07 3.06 -15.81
N GLN A 470 27.19 2.08 -15.62
CA GLN A 470 27.14 0.84 -16.41
C GLN A 470 25.96 0.82 -17.38
N HIS A 471 26.22 1.11 -18.65
CA HIS A 471 25.20 1.04 -19.71
C HIS A 471 24.91 -0.41 -20.12
N ARG A 472 23.72 -0.92 -19.78
CA ARG A 472 23.28 -2.31 -20.01
C ARG A 472 21.91 -2.31 -20.71
N GLN A 473 21.89 -1.89 -21.98
CA GLN A 473 20.67 -1.66 -22.77
C GLN A 473 19.70 -2.85 -22.81
N GLU A 474 20.20 -4.08 -22.89
CA GLU A 474 19.37 -5.30 -22.91
C GLU A 474 18.68 -5.53 -21.55
N PHE A 475 19.41 -5.40 -20.44
CA PHE A 475 18.81 -5.44 -19.10
C PHE A 475 17.74 -4.35 -18.93
N PHE A 476 18.00 -3.14 -19.42
CA PHE A 476 17.02 -2.05 -19.37
C PHE A 476 15.76 -2.32 -20.22
N HIS A 477 15.88 -2.98 -21.38
CA HIS A 477 14.74 -3.46 -22.16
C HIS A 477 13.94 -4.55 -21.44
N GLN A 478 14.62 -5.54 -20.86
CA GLN A 478 13.95 -6.60 -20.08
C GLN A 478 13.22 -6.03 -18.86
N LEU A 479 13.86 -5.09 -18.15
CA LEU A 479 13.29 -4.36 -17.02
C LEU A 479 12.03 -3.57 -17.42
N SER A 480 12.09 -2.81 -18.52
CA SER A 480 10.96 -2.02 -19.02
C SER A 480 9.80 -2.91 -19.49
N ARG A 481 10.10 -3.97 -20.25
CA ARG A 481 9.10 -4.98 -20.67
C ARG A 481 8.45 -5.69 -19.48
N LYS A 482 9.22 -6.01 -18.42
CA LYS A 482 8.67 -6.62 -17.20
C LYS A 482 7.77 -5.67 -16.42
N ILE A 483 8.15 -4.39 -16.30
CA ILE A 483 7.31 -3.35 -15.67
C ILE A 483 5.98 -3.22 -16.43
N TYR A 484 6.03 -3.15 -17.77
CA TYR A 484 4.82 -3.12 -18.61
C TYR A 484 3.94 -4.36 -18.38
N SER A 485 4.52 -5.55 -18.53
CA SER A 485 3.81 -6.83 -18.38
C SER A 485 3.16 -6.99 -17.01
N LEU A 486 3.82 -6.59 -15.92
CA LEU A 486 3.20 -6.62 -14.59
C LEU A 486 2.02 -5.66 -14.48
N ILE A 487 2.16 -4.42 -14.99
CA ILE A 487 1.09 -3.43 -14.94
C ILE A 487 -0.13 -3.89 -15.74
N THR A 488 0.05 -4.41 -16.96
CA THR A 488 -1.10 -4.83 -17.79
C THR A 488 -1.69 -6.17 -17.35
N THR A 489 -0.89 -7.13 -16.87
CA THR A 489 -1.40 -8.40 -16.33
C THR A 489 -2.21 -8.19 -15.05
N SER A 490 -1.76 -7.32 -14.14
CA SER A 490 -2.52 -7.00 -12.93
C SER A 490 -3.72 -6.09 -13.19
N TYR A 491 -3.66 -5.22 -14.20
CA TYR A 491 -4.67 -4.19 -14.46
C TYR A 491 -4.98 -4.03 -15.97
N PRO A 492 -5.64 -5.01 -16.62
CA PRO A 492 -5.83 -5.04 -18.09
C PRO A 492 -6.59 -3.82 -18.66
N PHE A 493 -7.46 -3.19 -17.86
CA PHE A 493 -8.16 -1.94 -18.22
C PHE A 493 -7.21 -0.76 -18.51
N LEU A 494 -5.92 -0.84 -18.14
CA LEU A 494 -4.91 0.15 -18.52
C LEU A 494 -4.37 -0.04 -19.94
N GLU A 495 -4.42 -1.26 -20.49
CA GLU A 495 -3.91 -1.61 -21.82
C GLU A 495 -4.93 -1.34 -22.94
N GLN A 496 -6.23 -1.32 -22.62
CA GLN A 496 -7.32 -1.10 -23.58
C GLN A 496 -7.18 0.24 -24.34
N ASN A 497 -6.58 0.16 -25.53
CA ASN A 497 -6.24 1.25 -26.44
C ASN A 497 -6.66 0.90 -27.89
N GLU A 498 -7.79 0.21 -28.08
CA GLU A 498 -8.24 -0.38 -29.37
C GLU A 498 -8.26 0.58 -30.58
N ASN A 499 -8.30 1.90 -30.32
CA ASN A 499 -8.22 2.95 -31.33
C ASN A 499 -7.47 4.17 -30.77
N LEU A 500 -6.97 5.03 -31.67
CA LEU A 500 -6.28 6.28 -31.33
C LEU A 500 -7.11 7.19 -30.39
N ASN A 501 -8.44 7.15 -30.54
CA ASN A 501 -9.43 7.93 -29.78
C ASN A 501 -10.10 7.09 -28.66
N SER A 502 -9.41 6.06 -28.17
CA SER A 502 -9.88 5.15 -27.12
C SER A 502 -10.17 5.85 -25.78
N ILE A 503 -9.40 6.89 -25.42
CA ILE A 503 -9.51 7.59 -24.13
C ILE A 503 -9.93 9.07 -24.22
N THR A 504 -10.00 9.64 -25.43
CA THR A 504 -10.45 11.01 -25.68
C THR A 504 -11.94 11.19 -25.40
N TYR A 505 -12.33 12.36 -24.88
CA TYR A 505 -13.72 12.74 -24.68
C TYR A 505 -14.53 12.73 -26.00
N ASN A 506 -15.75 12.20 -25.93
CA ASN A 506 -16.83 12.28 -26.91
C ASN A 506 -18.14 12.19 -26.12
N ASP A 507 -19.12 13.04 -26.41
CA ASP A 507 -20.37 13.15 -25.65
C ASP A 507 -21.17 11.83 -25.64
N GLU A 508 -21.38 11.21 -26.81
CA GLU A 508 -22.11 9.94 -26.98
C GLU A 508 -21.43 8.82 -26.20
N LYS A 509 -20.09 8.75 -26.30
CA LYS A 509 -19.27 7.76 -25.60
C LYS A 509 -19.24 7.98 -24.10
N TYR A 510 -19.27 9.22 -23.63
CA TYR A 510 -19.35 9.51 -22.19
C TYR A 510 -20.71 9.08 -21.62
N LEU A 511 -21.81 9.27 -22.36
CA LEU A 511 -23.14 8.75 -21.99
C LEU A 511 -23.19 7.21 -21.98
N ASP A 512 -22.66 6.55 -23.01
CA ASP A 512 -22.50 5.08 -23.05
C ASP A 512 -21.68 4.53 -21.87
N MET A 513 -20.61 5.23 -21.47
CA MET A 513 -19.81 4.84 -20.31
C MET A 513 -20.53 5.09 -18.98
N ILE A 514 -21.43 6.08 -18.87
CA ILE A 514 -22.34 6.24 -17.72
C ILE A 514 -23.28 5.03 -17.62
N GLU A 515 -23.90 4.61 -18.73
CA GLU A 515 -24.76 3.43 -18.78
C GLU A 515 -24.01 2.16 -18.33
N LYS A 516 -22.79 1.94 -18.84
CA LYS A 516 -21.92 0.82 -18.46
C LYS A 516 -21.42 0.89 -17.00
N ALA A 517 -21.36 2.08 -16.40
CA ALA A 517 -20.99 2.29 -15.00
C ALA A 517 -22.17 2.25 -14.01
N LYS A 518 -23.41 1.96 -14.47
CA LYS A 518 -24.58 1.87 -13.58
C LYS A 518 -24.46 0.74 -12.53
N GLY A 519 -25.07 0.96 -11.37
CA GLY A 519 -25.02 0.04 -10.22
C GLY A 519 -23.80 0.22 -9.30
N LEU A 520 -23.08 1.35 -9.41
CA LEU A 520 -21.86 1.64 -8.67
C LEU A 520 -22.00 1.52 -7.14
N ASP A 521 -23.14 1.92 -6.57
CA ASP A 521 -23.35 1.95 -5.12
C ASP A 521 -23.41 0.58 -4.43
N ASN A 522 -23.47 -0.52 -5.19
CA ASN A 522 -23.45 -1.90 -4.68
C ASN A 522 -22.08 -2.60 -4.83
N LEU A 523 -21.05 -1.94 -5.36
CA LEU A 523 -19.75 -2.56 -5.67
C LEU A 523 -18.77 -2.47 -4.48
N THR A 524 -18.45 -3.62 -3.89
CA THR A 524 -17.27 -3.77 -3.04
C THR A 524 -16.01 -3.99 -3.89
N PRO A 525 -14.79 -3.59 -3.44
CA PRO A 525 -13.54 -3.76 -4.19
C PRO A 525 -13.14 -5.21 -4.54
N GLU A 526 -13.86 -6.19 -4.01
CA GLU A 526 -13.65 -7.63 -4.22
C GLU A 526 -14.55 -8.19 -5.35
N ASN A 527 -15.58 -7.44 -5.79
CA ASN A 527 -16.60 -7.86 -6.74
C ASN A 527 -16.58 -7.06 -8.07
N ILE A 528 -15.47 -6.37 -8.39
CA ILE A 528 -15.34 -5.53 -9.59
C ILE A 528 -14.56 -6.29 -10.67
N THR A 529 -15.13 -6.42 -11.87
CA THR A 529 -14.46 -6.98 -13.05
C THR A 529 -13.72 -5.89 -13.84
N SER A 530 -12.72 -6.29 -14.64
CA SER A 530 -11.94 -5.36 -15.48
C SER A 530 -12.83 -4.55 -16.44
N ASP A 531 -13.92 -5.16 -16.92
CA ASP A 531 -14.89 -4.58 -17.86
C ASP A 531 -15.64 -3.38 -17.25
N LYS A 532 -15.71 -3.28 -15.91
CA LYS A 532 -16.26 -2.12 -15.19
C LYS A 532 -15.20 -1.08 -14.83
N LEU A 533 -13.92 -1.46 -14.75
CA LEU A 533 -12.84 -0.53 -14.41
C LEU A 533 -12.53 0.44 -15.55
N PHE A 534 -12.62 0.02 -16.83
CA PHE A 534 -12.40 0.92 -17.96
C PHE A 534 -13.47 2.03 -18.08
N PRO A 535 -14.79 1.77 -18.02
CA PRO A 535 -15.80 2.83 -17.95
C PRO A 535 -15.58 3.81 -16.81
N ILE A 536 -15.29 3.32 -15.59
CA ILE A 536 -15.01 4.17 -14.42
C ILE A 536 -13.77 5.05 -14.68
N LEU A 537 -12.71 4.50 -15.28
CA LEU A 537 -11.51 5.25 -15.64
C LEU A 537 -11.79 6.31 -16.71
N TYR A 538 -12.56 5.98 -17.75
CA TYR A 538 -12.90 6.90 -18.84
C TYR A 538 -13.73 8.09 -18.32
N LEU A 539 -14.72 7.84 -17.47
CA LEU A 539 -15.55 8.87 -16.84
C LEU A 539 -14.71 9.76 -15.92
N PHE A 540 -13.88 9.17 -15.05
CA PHE A 540 -12.99 9.90 -14.14
C PHE A 540 -12.04 10.84 -14.89
N ILE A 541 -11.33 10.33 -15.91
CA ILE A 541 -10.33 11.10 -16.67
C ILE A 541 -10.96 12.27 -17.46
N ASN A 542 -12.16 12.07 -18.01
CA ASN A 542 -12.79 13.03 -18.91
C ASN A 542 -13.83 13.95 -18.24
N HIS A 543 -14.11 13.80 -16.95
CA HIS A 543 -15.19 14.51 -16.26
C HIS A 543 -15.14 16.04 -16.44
N GLN A 544 -13.94 16.64 -16.45
CA GLN A 544 -13.77 18.08 -16.64
C GLN A 544 -14.22 18.58 -18.03
N TYR A 545 -14.10 17.74 -19.08
CA TYR A 545 -14.59 18.08 -20.42
C TYR A 545 -16.12 17.97 -20.46
N TYR A 546 -16.72 16.99 -19.76
CA TYR A 546 -18.17 16.90 -19.59
C TYR A 546 -18.76 18.11 -18.85
N CYS A 547 -18.15 18.56 -17.74
CA CYS A 547 -18.55 19.81 -17.08
C CYS A 547 -18.49 20.99 -18.05
N SER A 548 -17.35 21.15 -18.74
CA SER A 548 -17.15 22.23 -19.71
C SER A 548 -18.18 22.19 -20.85
N TYR A 549 -18.58 21.00 -21.30
CA TYR A 549 -19.64 20.82 -22.29
C TYR A 549 -21.01 21.24 -21.73
N MET A 550 -21.38 20.76 -20.54
CA MET A 550 -22.67 21.07 -19.90
C MET A 550 -22.82 22.55 -19.58
N ASP A 551 -21.75 23.21 -19.10
CA ASP A 551 -21.73 24.66 -18.86
C ASP A 551 -21.95 25.43 -20.17
N ASN A 552 -21.28 25.04 -21.25
CA ASN A 552 -21.48 25.61 -22.59
C ASN A 552 -22.88 25.33 -23.15
N LEU A 553 -23.48 24.19 -22.85
CA LEU A 553 -24.84 23.85 -23.27
C LEU A 553 -25.87 24.70 -22.53
N SER A 554 -25.68 24.90 -21.21
CA SER A 554 -26.52 25.76 -20.38
C SER A 554 -26.44 27.23 -20.81
N ASN A 555 -25.23 27.74 -21.04
CA ASN A 555 -25.01 29.10 -21.56
C ASN A 555 -25.67 29.30 -22.95
N LYS A 556 -25.65 28.29 -23.82
CA LYS A 556 -26.34 28.32 -25.13
C LYS A 556 -27.88 28.20 -25.02
N GLN A 557 -28.41 27.69 -23.90
CA GLN A 557 -29.85 27.68 -23.63
C GLN A 557 -30.31 29.02 -23.05
N ALA A 558 -29.55 29.61 -22.11
CA ALA A 558 -29.79 30.96 -21.58
C ALA A 558 -29.78 32.01 -22.69
N ALA A 559 -28.74 32.02 -23.53
CA ALA A 559 -28.62 32.93 -24.68
C ALA A 559 -29.71 32.74 -25.77
N LYS A 560 -30.50 31.65 -25.71
CA LYS A 560 -31.69 31.45 -26.56
C LYS A 560 -33.00 31.95 -25.91
N GLN A 561 -33.04 32.11 -24.58
CA GLN A 561 -34.18 32.70 -23.88
C GLN A 561 -34.08 34.23 -23.83
N ASP A 562 -32.88 34.78 -23.64
CA ASP A 562 -32.67 36.25 -23.68
C ASP A 562 -32.93 36.85 -25.08
N CYS A 563 -32.84 36.03 -26.14
CA CYS A 563 -33.17 36.44 -27.50
C CYS A 563 -34.69 36.39 -27.85
N SER A 564 -35.58 36.03 -26.92
CA SER A 564 -37.02 35.83 -27.23
C SER A 564 -37.99 36.83 -26.60
N PHE A 565 -37.52 37.97 -26.06
CA PHE A 565 -38.36 38.92 -25.31
C PHE A 565 -38.12 40.41 -25.62
N HIS A 566 -37.98 40.82 -26.89
CA HIS A 566 -38.23 42.22 -27.29
C HIS A 566 -38.70 42.37 -28.75
N SER A 567 -39.99 42.15 -29.00
CA SER A 567 -40.71 42.73 -30.15
C SER A 567 -42.23 42.69 -29.91
N GLY A 568 -42.85 43.83 -29.60
CA GLY A 568 -44.30 43.87 -29.39
C GLY A 568 -44.87 45.06 -28.63
N GLU A 569 -44.76 46.27 -29.18
CA GLU A 569 -45.90 47.21 -29.33
C GLU A 569 -45.53 48.39 -30.25
N HIS A 570 -46.52 49.12 -30.75
CA HIS A 570 -46.41 49.97 -31.95
C HIS A 570 -46.15 51.46 -31.67
N ILE A 571 -45.29 52.08 -32.50
CA ILE A 571 -45.42 53.48 -32.94
C ILE A 571 -45.33 53.50 -34.49
N GLN A 572 -45.89 54.54 -35.12
CA GLN A 572 -46.29 54.58 -36.53
C GLN A 572 -45.20 54.99 -37.54
N ILE A 573 -45.57 54.88 -38.82
CA ILE A 573 -44.76 55.11 -40.03
C ILE A 573 -44.62 56.61 -40.32
N GLU A 574 -43.40 57.07 -40.62
CA GLU A 574 -43.16 58.11 -41.64
C GLU A 574 -41.73 58.00 -42.20
N SER A 575 -41.52 58.38 -43.47
CA SER A 575 -40.24 58.26 -44.20
C SER A 575 -40.28 58.99 -45.55
N PRO A 576 -39.14 59.18 -46.25
CA PRO A 576 -37.78 59.50 -45.80
C PRO A 576 -37.27 60.81 -46.44
N THR A 577 -36.06 61.30 -46.11
CA THR A 577 -35.38 62.30 -46.98
C THR A 577 -33.85 62.37 -46.84
N ASN A 578 -33.18 62.15 -47.98
CA ASN A 578 -31.93 62.75 -48.50
C ASN A 578 -30.79 63.17 -47.54
N GLY A 579 -29.62 62.53 -47.71
CA GLY A 579 -28.31 63.06 -47.30
C GLY A 579 -27.16 62.16 -47.79
N SER A 580 -26.32 62.64 -48.71
CA SER A 580 -25.18 61.88 -49.26
C SER A 580 -23.87 62.12 -48.49
N PRO A 581 -22.95 61.14 -48.43
CA PRO A 581 -21.66 61.33 -47.79
C PRO A 581 -20.67 62.06 -48.70
N THR A 582 -19.99 63.08 -48.16
CA THR A 582 -18.78 63.65 -48.78
C THR A 582 -17.61 62.66 -48.67
N ARG A 583 -16.74 62.66 -49.67
CA ARG A 583 -15.75 61.61 -49.92
C ARG A 583 -14.31 62.14 -49.72
N ASN A 584 -13.36 61.20 -49.77
CA ASN A 584 -11.96 61.38 -50.21
C ASN A 584 -10.92 61.98 -49.21
N GLU A 585 -9.69 61.46 -49.11
CA GLU A 585 -9.12 60.17 -49.63
C GLU A 585 -7.70 59.85 -49.05
N LEU A 586 -7.13 58.70 -49.46
CA LEU A 586 -5.70 58.30 -49.46
C LEU A 586 -5.08 57.97 -48.07
N ASN A 587 -4.79 56.69 -47.73
CA ASN A 587 -3.74 55.75 -48.20
C ASN A 587 -2.49 55.78 -47.27
N SER A 588 -1.75 54.69 -46.99
CA SER A 588 -1.68 53.33 -47.58
C SER A 588 -1.45 52.26 -46.48
N ASN A 589 -2.24 51.19 -46.38
CA ASN A 589 -2.07 49.86 -47.01
C ASN A 589 -0.81 49.05 -46.59
N GLU A 590 -1.03 47.99 -45.81
CA GLU A 590 -0.33 46.69 -45.95
C GLU A 590 -1.41 45.60 -46.19
N ASN A 591 -1.04 44.51 -46.85
CA ASN A 591 -2.01 43.52 -47.36
C ASN A 591 -2.00 42.20 -46.57
N GLU A 592 -3.17 41.69 -46.18
CA GLU A 592 -3.33 40.28 -45.81
C GLU A 592 -3.55 39.42 -47.07
N ASN A 593 -2.79 38.32 -47.19
CA ASN A 593 -2.98 37.33 -48.26
C ASN A 593 -3.82 36.14 -47.75
N ASN A 594 -5.08 36.07 -48.20
CA ASN A 594 -5.80 34.80 -48.25
C ASN A 594 -5.35 33.99 -49.46
N PHE A 595 -5.14 32.68 -49.30
CA PHE A 595 -5.19 31.75 -50.42
C PHE A 595 -5.79 30.40 -50.00
N ASN A 596 -6.68 29.88 -50.84
CA ASN A 596 -7.43 28.65 -50.63
C ASN A 596 -6.98 27.58 -51.63
N GLY A 597 -7.13 26.30 -51.27
CA GLY A 597 -7.16 25.20 -52.23
C GLY A 597 -6.63 23.87 -51.70
N HIS A 598 -6.93 22.73 -52.33
CA HIS A 598 -8.04 22.42 -53.25
C HIS A 598 -8.00 20.91 -53.54
N THR A 599 -9.02 20.14 -53.12
CA THR A 599 -9.36 18.80 -53.65
C THR A 599 -10.78 18.50 -53.16
N LEU A 600 -11.80 18.64 -53.99
CA LEU A 600 -12.23 17.79 -55.12
C LEU A 600 -13.23 16.72 -54.67
N ASN A 601 -14.21 16.49 -55.53
CA ASN A 601 -15.48 15.84 -55.23
C ASN A 601 -15.62 14.59 -56.14
N GLU A 602 -16.84 14.07 -56.29
CA GLU A 602 -17.25 13.14 -57.37
C GLU A 602 -16.89 11.64 -57.17
N HIS A 603 -17.76 10.67 -57.47
CA HIS A 603 -19.20 10.74 -57.78
C HIS A 603 -19.91 9.40 -57.54
N MET A 604 -21.25 9.42 -57.69
CA MET A 604 -22.19 8.30 -57.88
C MET A 604 -22.52 7.47 -56.62
N ASN A 605 -23.72 6.96 -56.38
CA ASN A 605 -25.14 7.07 -56.81
C ASN A 605 -25.79 5.75 -56.27
N GLU A 606 -27.08 5.57 -56.02
CA GLU A 606 -28.27 6.40 -56.15
C GLU A 606 -29.44 5.83 -55.31
N SER A 607 -30.38 6.69 -54.89
CA SER A 607 -31.84 6.41 -54.87
C SER A 607 -32.43 5.35 -53.91
N TYR A 608 -33.75 5.34 -53.59
CA TYR A 608 -34.89 6.20 -53.98
C TYR A 608 -35.95 6.28 -52.84
N ALA A 609 -36.67 7.42 -52.74
CA ALA A 609 -38.14 7.58 -52.54
C ALA A 609 -38.93 6.80 -51.42
N LEU A 610 -40.05 7.28 -50.83
CA LEU A 610 -40.79 8.56 -50.88
C LEU A 610 -41.65 8.77 -49.59
N PHE A 611 -42.33 9.93 -49.49
CA PHE A 611 -43.40 10.29 -48.55
C PHE A 611 -44.61 9.33 -48.53
N THR A 612 -45.33 9.26 -47.39
CA THR A 612 -46.73 9.76 -47.26
C THR A 612 -47.28 9.77 -45.82
N LYS A 613 -48.41 10.46 -45.58
CA LYS A 613 -49.19 10.57 -44.32
C LYS A 613 -50.58 9.95 -44.47
N THR A 614 -51.02 9.11 -43.51
CA THR A 614 -52.42 8.86 -43.08
C THR A 614 -52.38 7.91 -41.84
N LEU A 615 -53.23 7.89 -40.79
CA LEU A 615 -54.67 8.15 -40.55
C LEU A 615 -55.62 7.19 -41.32
N GLY A 616 -56.30 6.20 -40.72
CA GLY A 616 -56.42 5.72 -39.32
C GLY A 616 -57.54 4.65 -39.21
N MET A 617 -57.91 4.23 -37.99
CA MET A 617 -59.06 3.34 -37.62
C MET A 617 -58.91 1.82 -37.95
N GLU A 618 -59.14 0.89 -36.97
CA GLU A 618 -60.37 0.09 -36.65
C GLU A 618 -60.58 -1.13 -37.58
N GLU A 619 -60.88 -2.38 -37.17
CA GLU A 619 -61.03 -3.13 -35.88
C GLU A 619 -60.58 -4.61 -36.13
N LEU A 620 -60.77 -5.72 -35.39
CA LEU A 620 -61.58 -6.24 -34.24
C LEU A 620 -60.82 -7.48 -33.65
N PRO A 621 -61.03 -8.01 -32.41
CA PRO A 621 -60.34 -9.23 -31.93
C PRO A 621 -61.12 -10.53 -32.25
N PRO A 622 -60.72 -11.70 -31.71
CA PRO A 622 -61.55 -12.22 -30.62
C PRO A 622 -60.79 -12.90 -29.46
N SER A 623 -61.50 -13.06 -28.33
CA SER A 623 -61.16 -13.93 -27.19
C SER A 623 -61.46 -15.41 -27.52
N THR A 624 -60.89 -16.41 -26.84
CA THR A 624 -61.31 -16.97 -25.53
C THR A 624 -60.29 -18.07 -25.10
N GLN A 625 -60.28 -18.68 -23.90
CA GLN A 625 -61.37 -18.98 -22.96
C GLN A 625 -60.87 -19.24 -21.52
N CYS A 626 -61.64 -18.75 -20.53
CA CYS A 626 -61.93 -19.29 -19.17
C CYS A 626 -60.81 -19.72 -18.17
N ASN A 627 -60.85 -19.36 -16.86
CA ASN A 627 -61.89 -19.38 -15.80
C ASN A 627 -62.01 -20.77 -15.08
N SER A 628 -62.31 -20.87 -13.77
CA SER A 628 -62.58 -19.86 -12.70
C SER A 628 -62.52 -20.49 -11.28
N HIS A 629 -63.05 -19.76 -10.28
CA HIS A 629 -63.36 -20.11 -8.88
C HIS A 629 -62.25 -19.79 -7.86
N LEU A 630 -62.41 -18.83 -6.93
CA LEU A 630 -63.38 -18.73 -5.81
C LEU A 630 -63.11 -19.81 -4.74
N SER A 631 -63.00 -19.58 -3.43
CA SER A 631 -62.91 -18.45 -2.49
C SER A 631 -63.48 -19.00 -1.16
N GLU A 632 -62.88 -18.77 0.02
CA GLU A 632 -63.62 -18.69 1.31
C GLU A 632 -62.74 -18.39 2.56
N THR A 633 -63.06 -17.27 3.22
CA THR A 633 -63.20 -16.98 4.68
C THR A 633 -62.17 -17.35 5.80
N PRO A 634 -62.22 -16.65 6.97
CA PRO A 634 -61.29 -16.77 8.14
C PRO A 634 -61.93 -17.62 9.30
N PRO A 635 -61.61 -17.54 10.64
CA PRO A 635 -60.63 -16.71 11.40
C PRO A 635 -59.88 -17.40 12.59
N LEU A 636 -59.12 -16.59 13.39
CA LEU A 636 -58.87 -16.59 14.87
C LEU A 636 -58.65 -17.95 15.65
N THR A 637 -57.86 -18.09 16.72
CA THR A 637 -57.53 -17.18 17.86
C THR A 637 -56.39 -17.75 18.75
N GLN A 638 -55.87 -16.94 19.70
CA GLN A 638 -55.24 -17.34 21.02
C GLN A 638 -53.89 -18.10 20.98
N THR A 639 -52.99 -18.09 21.99
CA THR A 639 -52.79 -17.38 23.29
C THR A 639 -51.29 -17.55 23.70
N SER A 640 -50.71 -16.99 24.77
CA SER A 640 -50.72 -15.66 25.42
C SER A 640 -49.85 -15.75 26.72
N SER A 641 -49.57 -14.61 27.37
CA SER A 641 -48.94 -14.45 28.71
C SER A 641 -47.43 -14.70 28.87
N GLY A 642 -46.71 -13.94 29.73
CA GLY A 642 -47.10 -12.66 30.33
C GLY A 642 -46.33 -12.22 31.59
N LYS A 643 -46.74 -11.04 32.10
CA LYS A 643 -46.50 -10.47 33.45
C LYS A 643 -45.07 -9.94 33.73
N THR A 644 -44.85 -8.80 34.41
CA THR A 644 -45.80 -7.82 34.98
C THR A 644 -45.18 -6.42 35.10
N LYS A 645 -46.01 -5.37 34.92
CA LYS A 645 -45.83 -4.06 35.58
C LYS A 645 -47.21 -3.47 35.92
N GLN A 646 -47.35 -2.97 37.13
CA GLN A 646 -48.50 -2.24 37.68
C GLN A 646 -47.95 -1.16 38.63
N GLN A 647 -48.68 -0.10 39.00
CA GLN A 647 -49.61 0.76 38.24
C GLN A 647 -49.99 1.93 39.17
N LYS A 648 -50.06 3.17 38.66
CA LYS A 648 -50.77 4.32 39.30
C LYS A 648 -50.17 4.77 40.66
N SER A 649 -50.48 5.93 41.25
CA SER A 649 -51.34 7.07 40.87
C SER A 649 -51.02 8.35 41.67
N VAL A 650 -51.30 9.52 41.07
CA VAL A 650 -51.96 10.71 41.69
C VAL A 650 -51.13 11.68 42.58
N ASP A 651 -51.37 12.97 42.32
CA ASP A 651 -51.25 14.23 43.08
C ASP A 651 -49.93 14.79 43.66
N ALA A 652 -49.51 15.90 43.03
CA ALA A 652 -49.50 17.29 43.55
C ALA A 652 -48.36 17.88 44.42
N LEU A 653 -48.18 19.19 44.16
CA LEU A 653 -47.65 20.29 45.00
C LEU A 653 -46.14 20.53 45.18
N GLU A 654 -45.86 21.83 45.41
CA GLU A 654 -44.70 22.49 46.03
C GLU A 654 -43.32 22.55 45.31
N ASP A 655 -43.16 23.65 44.55
CA ASP A 655 -42.05 24.61 44.72
C ASP A 655 -41.89 24.99 46.22
N PRO A 656 -40.70 25.44 46.73
CA PRO A 656 -39.85 26.40 46.03
C PRO A 656 -38.32 26.23 46.13
N ASN A 657 -37.63 27.00 45.29
CA ASN A 657 -36.24 27.44 45.46
C ASN A 657 -36.08 28.31 46.74
N PRO A 658 -34.87 28.47 47.33
CA PRO A 658 -34.19 29.76 47.12
C PRO A 658 -32.65 29.78 47.20
N ASP A 659 -32.07 30.87 46.66
CA ASP A 659 -30.92 31.64 47.17
C ASP A 659 -29.50 31.01 47.25
N ASN A 660 -28.54 31.50 46.43
CA ASN A 660 -27.62 32.64 46.67
C ASN A 660 -26.33 32.23 47.46
N ARG A 661 -25.11 32.69 47.15
CA ARG A 661 -24.58 33.55 46.05
C ARG A 661 -23.04 33.46 45.95
N ASP A 662 -22.50 33.95 44.82
CA ASP A 662 -21.21 34.64 44.59
C ASP A 662 -19.87 34.08 45.12
N ASP A 663 -18.71 34.25 44.46
CA ASP A 663 -18.34 34.44 43.04
C ASP A 663 -16.79 34.27 42.91
N THR A 664 -16.25 34.10 41.69
CA THR A 664 -15.07 34.81 41.10
C THR A 664 -14.23 34.02 40.07
N LEU A 665 -14.33 34.44 38.79
CA LEU A 665 -13.28 34.48 37.74
C LEU A 665 -12.64 33.15 37.20
N VAL A 666 -12.15 33.01 35.95
CA VAL A 666 -11.81 33.98 34.87
C VAL A 666 -12.43 33.61 33.50
N LYS A 667 -12.83 34.67 32.76
CA LYS A 667 -13.42 34.82 31.41
C LYS A 667 -12.81 34.07 30.21
N HIS A 668 -13.66 33.73 29.23
CA HIS A 668 -13.58 34.08 27.78
C HIS A 668 -14.81 33.54 27.00
N PRO A 669 -15.16 34.04 25.79
CA PRO A 669 -15.65 35.37 25.41
C PRO A 669 -17.14 35.37 24.94
N HIS A 670 -17.70 36.53 24.55
CA HIS A 670 -19.13 36.70 24.21
C HIS A 670 -19.49 36.63 22.71
N GLU A 671 -20.67 36.07 22.42
CA GLU A 671 -21.59 36.57 21.39
C GLU A 671 -22.68 37.45 22.03
N TYR A 672 -23.39 38.27 21.25
CA TYR A 672 -24.66 38.90 21.65
C TYR A 672 -25.62 39.09 20.46
N ARG A 673 -26.92 39.01 20.72
CA ARG A 673 -28.02 39.21 19.76
C ARG A 673 -29.18 39.94 20.46
N SER A 674 -29.98 40.73 19.74
CA SER A 674 -31.20 41.35 20.25
C SER A 674 -32.26 41.49 19.13
N PRO A 675 -33.56 41.20 19.38
CA PRO A 675 -34.63 41.29 18.37
C PRO A 675 -35.86 42.16 18.79
N SER A 676 -36.85 42.26 17.87
CA SER A 676 -38.31 42.41 18.08
C SER A 676 -38.98 43.75 17.69
N GLY A 677 -40.24 43.66 17.19
CA GLY A 677 -41.13 44.76 16.75
C GLY A 677 -41.58 44.65 15.28
N ASN A 678 -42.52 43.75 14.90
CA ASN A 678 -44.00 43.89 14.91
C ASN A 678 -44.56 44.93 13.91
N ASN A 679 -45.58 44.70 13.06
CA ASN A 679 -46.35 43.48 12.70
C ASN A 679 -47.12 43.66 11.34
N PRO A 680 -47.86 42.64 10.80
CA PRO A 680 -48.32 42.58 9.39
C PRO A 680 -49.81 42.98 9.17
N PRO A 681 -50.43 42.75 7.97
CA PRO A 681 -51.03 41.43 7.65
C PRO A 681 -50.84 40.92 6.19
N SER A 682 -51.45 39.75 5.94
CA SER A 682 -51.42 38.82 4.79
C SER A 682 -52.30 39.24 3.57
N GLU A 683 -52.39 38.57 2.40
CA GLU A 683 -52.53 37.12 2.11
C GLU A 683 -52.07 36.65 0.70
N VAL A 684 -51.59 35.38 0.64
CA VAL A 684 -51.75 34.35 -0.45
C VAL A 684 -51.22 34.63 -1.89
N PRO A 685 -50.64 33.64 -2.63
CA PRO A 685 -49.99 32.36 -2.27
C PRO A 685 -48.49 32.29 -2.64
N LYS A 686 -47.75 31.33 -2.09
CA LYS A 686 -46.42 30.94 -2.60
C LYS A 686 -46.54 29.88 -3.69
N MET A 687 -45.82 30.04 -4.80
CA MET A 687 -45.53 28.96 -5.74
C MET A 687 -44.05 28.58 -5.63
N ASN A 688 -43.75 27.29 -5.38
CA ASN A 688 -42.38 26.81 -5.20
C ASN A 688 -41.74 26.43 -6.54
N TYR A 689 -40.68 27.13 -6.95
CA TYR A 689 -39.77 26.69 -8.01
C TYR A 689 -38.33 26.61 -7.49
N SER A 690 -37.99 25.47 -6.88
CA SER A 690 -36.62 25.12 -6.44
C SER A 690 -36.48 23.59 -6.32
N ASN A 691 -36.65 22.88 -7.43
CA ASN A 691 -36.26 21.47 -7.61
C ASN A 691 -36.20 21.17 -9.10
N GLY A 692 -34.99 21.07 -9.68
CA GLY A 692 -34.87 20.95 -11.15
C GLY A 692 -33.48 20.75 -11.76
N SER A 693 -32.44 20.34 -11.01
CA SER A 693 -31.08 20.18 -11.59
C SER A 693 -30.17 19.12 -10.93
N ASN A 694 -30.63 18.37 -9.92
CA ASN A 694 -29.73 17.72 -8.95
C ASN A 694 -29.65 16.18 -9.00
N ASN A 695 -29.93 15.55 -10.16
CA ASN A 695 -30.04 14.08 -10.28
C ASN A 695 -28.85 13.36 -10.97
N HIS A 696 -27.83 14.04 -11.48
CA HIS A 696 -26.72 13.42 -12.24
C HIS A 696 -25.31 13.75 -11.72
N SER A 697 -25.19 14.22 -10.47
CA SER A 697 -23.90 14.33 -9.79
C SER A 697 -23.35 12.95 -9.37
N MET A 698 -22.83 12.17 -10.34
CA MET A 698 -22.02 10.99 -10.02
C MET A 698 -20.81 11.42 -9.19
N HIS A 699 -20.60 10.82 -8.03
CA HIS A 699 -19.50 11.17 -7.14
C HIS A 699 -18.14 10.74 -7.74
N ILE A 700 -17.45 11.69 -8.37
CA ILE A 700 -16.08 11.52 -8.89
C ILE A 700 -15.17 10.93 -7.81
N ASP A 701 -15.27 11.44 -6.58
CA ASP A 701 -14.47 10.98 -5.44
C ASP A 701 -14.70 9.50 -5.13
N LYS A 702 -15.92 8.96 -5.32
CA LYS A 702 -16.17 7.51 -5.19
C LYS A 702 -15.44 6.73 -6.29
N MET A 703 -15.48 7.22 -7.53
CA MET A 703 -14.77 6.58 -8.66
C MET A 703 -13.26 6.55 -8.43
N GLU A 704 -12.68 7.68 -8.02
CA GLU A 704 -11.25 7.79 -7.69
C GLU A 704 -10.88 6.83 -6.56
N GLN A 705 -11.63 6.82 -5.45
CA GLN A 705 -11.36 5.91 -4.33
C GLN A 705 -11.55 4.42 -4.69
N LEU A 706 -12.47 4.07 -5.59
CA LEU A 706 -12.62 2.69 -6.08
C LEU A 706 -11.40 2.25 -6.91
N LEU A 707 -10.96 3.08 -7.86
CA LEU A 707 -9.76 2.82 -8.68
C LEU A 707 -8.50 2.72 -7.80
N ILE A 708 -8.30 3.68 -6.89
CA ILE A 708 -7.20 3.68 -5.92
C ILE A 708 -7.25 2.44 -5.03
N THR A 709 -8.42 2.06 -4.49
CA THR A 709 -8.53 0.88 -3.62
C THR A 709 -8.15 -0.40 -4.37
N HIS A 710 -8.56 -0.53 -5.64
CA HIS A 710 -8.19 -1.67 -6.49
C HIS A 710 -6.67 -1.75 -6.74
N LEU A 711 -6.03 -0.61 -7.01
CA LEU A 711 -4.58 -0.50 -7.29
C LEU A 711 -3.70 -0.58 -6.02
N SER A 712 -4.23 -0.18 -4.85
CA SER A 712 -3.48 0.03 -3.61
C SER A 712 -2.81 -1.22 -3.01
N LYS A 713 -3.15 -2.41 -3.53
CA LYS A 713 -2.53 -3.69 -3.17
C LYS A 713 -1.04 -3.71 -3.55
N ASP A 714 -0.72 -3.21 -4.74
CA ASP A 714 0.61 -3.35 -5.37
C ASP A 714 1.22 -2.01 -5.80
N ILE A 715 0.41 -0.96 -5.95
CA ILE A 715 0.81 0.36 -6.47
C ILE A 715 0.50 1.48 -5.47
N ASN A 716 1.40 2.47 -5.38
CA ASN A 716 1.20 3.73 -4.65
C ASN A 716 1.83 4.92 -5.39
N SER A 717 1.45 6.15 -5.03
CA SER A 717 1.90 7.39 -5.69
C SER A 717 3.44 7.55 -5.71
N THR A 718 4.13 7.33 -4.59
CA THR A 718 5.60 7.43 -4.52
C THR A 718 6.28 6.41 -5.45
N LEU A 719 5.76 5.18 -5.57
CA LEU A 719 6.27 4.16 -6.50
C LEU A 719 6.08 4.58 -7.97
N ILE A 720 4.92 5.12 -8.34
CA ILE A 720 4.66 5.63 -9.69
C ILE A 720 5.57 6.83 -10.02
N CYS A 721 5.74 7.77 -9.10
CA CYS A 721 6.71 8.86 -9.25
C CYS A 721 8.13 8.33 -9.51
N SER A 722 8.56 7.34 -8.73
CA SER A 722 9.88 6.73 -8.84
C SER A 722 10.11 6.08 -10.22
N ILE A 723 9.14 5.32 -10.71
CA ILE A 723 9.22 4.65 -12.02
C ILE A 723 9.25 5.70 -13.15
N ILE A 724 8.26 6.60 -13.21
CA ILE A 724 8.16 7.62 -14.28
C ILE A 724 9.43 8.47 -14.35
N TYR A 725 9.89 8.97 -13.20
CA TYR A 725 11.08 9.83 -13.15
C TYR A 725 12.33 9.07 -13.61
N SER A 726 12.51 7.81 -13.19
CA SER A 726 13.70 7.03 -13.52
C SER A 726 13.70 6.47 -14.96
N LEU A 727 12.54 6.19 -15.54
CA LEU A 727 12.44 5.80 -16.97
C LEU A 727 12.81 6.96 -17.89
N ILE A 728 12.33 8.18 -17.59
CA ILE A 728 12.49 9.33 -18.49
C ILE A 728 13.77 10.10 -18.17
N LYS A 729 13.86 10.74 -16.99
CA LYS A 729 14.97 11.66 -16.64
C LYS A 729 16.35 11.01 -16.55
N GLY A 730 16.39 9.68 -16.42
CA GLY A 730 17.65 8.93 -16.30
C GLY A 730 18.02 8.07 -17.51
N ASN A 731 17.08 7.70 -18.39
CA ASN A 731 17.34 6.78 -19.52
C ASN A 731 16.67 7.16 -20.84
N CYS A 732 15.81 8.18 -20.87
CA CYS A 732 15.02 8.58 -22.04
C CYS A 732 14.25 7.42 -22.69
N LEU A 733 13.48 6.64 -21.91
CA LEU A 733 12.64 5.57 -22.46
C LEU A 733 11.63 6.10 -23.49
N LEU A 734 11.59 5.49 -24.68
CA LEU A 734 10.63 5.79 -25.77
C LEU A 734 9.57 4.69 -26.00
N GLN A 735 9.42 3.73 -25.09
CA GLN A 735 8.33 2.74 -25.13
C GLN A 735 7.01 3.39 -24.72
N TYR A 736 6.34 4.03 -25.69
CA TYR A 736 5.16 4.86 -25.46
C TYR A 736 4.01 4.14 -24.77
N ASP A 737 3.79 2.84 -25.01
CA ASP A 737 2.67 2.08 -24.42
C ASP A 737 2.80 1.99 -22.88
N LEU A 738 4.05 1.85 -22.38
CA LEU A 738 4.35 1.91 -20.95
C LEU A 738 4.18 3.34 -20.41
N LEU A 739 4.60 4.35 -21.16
CA LEU A 739 4.39 5.75 -20.77
C LEU A 739 2.90 6.12 -20.72
N ILE A 740 2.07 5.57 -21.60
CA ILE A 740 0.60 5.71 -21.59
C ILE A 740 0.03 5.07 -20.32
N CYS A 741 0.36 3.80 -20.03
CA CYS A 741 -0.11 3.11 -18.81
C CYS A 741 0.31 3.83 -17.53
N LEU A 742 1.56 4.31 -17.45
CA LEU A 742 2.06 5.10 -16.32
C LEU A 742 1.39 6.49 -16.22
N SER A 743 1.02 7.10 -17.34
CA SER A 743 0.27 8.37 -17.35
C SER A 743 -1.16 8.19 -16.86
N LYS A 744 -1.85 7.10 -17.27
CA LYS A 744 -3.14 6.69 -16.72
C LYS A 744 -3.05 6.50 -15.19
N LEU A 745 -2.04 5.76 -14.71
CA LEU A 745 -1.78 5.56 -13.27
C LEU A 745 -1.48 6.86 -12.52
N ALA A 746 -0.67 7.76 -13.09
CA ALA A 746 -0.37 9.06 -12.49
C ALA A 746 -1.60 9.99 -12.43
N LEU A 747 -2.57 9.82 -13.33
CA LEU A 747 -3.84 10.54 -13.26
C LEU A 747 -4.74 9.99 -12.14
N ILE A 748 -4.84 8.67 -11.98
CA ILE A 748 -5.59 8.04 -10.87
C ILE A 748 -5.00 8.42 -9.50
N PHE A 749 -3.68 8.46 -9.37
CA PHE A 749 -3.01 8.85 -8.11
C PHE A 749 -2.81 10.36 -7.94
N LEU A 750 -3.38 11.22 -8.80
CA LEU A 750 -3.10 12.67 -8.86
C LEU A 750 -3.26 13.37 -7.50
N GLN A 751 -4.30 13.06 -6.73
CA GLN A 751 -4.54 13.68 -5.42
C GLN A 751 -3.65 13.11 -4.29
N GLN A 752 -2.99 11.96 -4.51
CA GLN A 752 -2.15 11.26 -3.53
C GLN A 752 -0.64 11.53 -3.65
N PHE A 753 -0.19 12.27 -4.66
CA PHE A 753 1.21 12.72 -4.72
C PHE A 753 1.47 13.83 -3.70
N LYS A 754 2.65 13.81 -3.07
CA LYS A 754 3.22 15.05 -2.51
C LYS A 754 3.50 15.99 -3.68
N ILE A 755 3.38 17.30 -3.50
CA ILE A 755 3.52 18.25 -4.63
C ILE A 755 4.92 18.18 -5.27
N SER A 756 5.96 17.83 -4.51
CA SER A 756 7.31 17.58 -5.03
C SER A 756 7.44 16.29 -5.85
N GLU A 757 6.61 15.28 -5.58
CA GLU A 757 6.48 14.06 -6.39
C GLU A 757 5.69 14.37 -7.68
N LEU A 758 4.58 15.10 -7.58
CA LEU A 758 3.82 15.56 -8.75
C LEU A 758 4.68 16.44 -9.67
N ALA A 759 5.46 17.37 -9.10
CA ALA A 759 6.39 18.22 -9.84
C ALA A 759 7.50 17.42 -10.55
N ASN A 760 7.96 16.31 -9.96
CA ASN A 760 8.86 15.36 -10.63
C ASN A 760 8.17 14.60 -11.77
N VAL A 761 6.94 14.11 -11.56
CA VAL A 761 6.13 13.42 -12.59
C VAL A 761 5.86 14.35 -13.77
N CYS A 762 5.38 15.57 -13.55
CA CYS A 762 5.16 16.57 -14.60
C CYS A 762 6.47 16.90 -15.33
N SER A 763 7.58 17.13 -14.61
CA SER A 763 8.88 17.45 -15.23
C SER A 763 9.42 16.30 -16.09
N ALA A 764 9.08 15.05 -15.78
CA ALA A 764 9.41 13.87 -16.56
C ALA A 764 8.46 13.70 -17.77
N LEU A 765 7.13 13.69 -17.58
CA LEU A 765 6.17 13.52 -18.67
C LEU A 765 6.21 14.67 -19.70
N SER A 766 6.58 15.89 -19.27
CA SER A 766 6.84 17.02 -20.19
C SER A 766 8.06 16.79 -21.09
N GLU A 767 9.11 16.16 -20.59
CA GLU A 767 10.30 15.83 -21.39
C GLU A 767 10.02 14.71 -22.38
N ALA A 768 9.34 13.64 -21.94
CA ALA A 768 8.87 12.59 -22.84
C ALA A 768 7.86 13.11 -23.88
N TYR A 769 7.03 14.11 -23.54
CA TYR A 769 6.15 14.78 -24.51
C TYR A 769 6.96 15.48 -25.61
N VAL A 770 8.03 16.19 -25.27
CA VAL A 770 8.92 16.82 -26.27
C VAL A 770 9.55 15.75 -27.16
N CYS A 771 10.13 14.69 -26.60
CA CYS A 771 10.70 13.60 -27.39
C CYS A 771 9.67 12.90 -28.30
N ALA A 772 8.45 12.69 -27.81
CA ALA A 772 7.35 12.12 -28.61
C ALA A 772 6.89 13.06 -29.72
N SER A 773 6.91 14.38 -29.49
CA SER A 773 6.57 15.38 -30.50
C SER A 773 7.63 15.47 -31.59
N ASP A 774 8.92 15.45 -31.20
CA ASP A 774 10.03 15.49 -32.14
C ASP A 774 10.09 14.19 -32.98
N GLU A 775 9.82 13.03 -32.38
CA GLU A 775 9.68 11.75 -33.11
C GLU A 775 8.45 11.74 -34.04
N ASN A 776 7.29 12.27 -33.59
CA ASN A 776 6.11 12.34 -34.45
C ASN A 776 6.33 13.27 -35.66
N ASN A 777 6.99 14.42 -35.44
CA ASN A 777 7.43 15.32 -36.51
C ASN A 777 8.39 14.60 -37.49
N ARG A 778 9.38 13.86 -36.97
CA ARG A 778 10.30 13.06 -37.79
C ARG A 778 9.59 12.02 -38.66
N GLN A 779 8.54 11.37 -38.13
CA GLN A 779 7.73 10.42 -38.92
C GLN A 779 6.87 11.14 -39.96
N ASN A 780 6.27 12.29 -39.63
CA ASN A 780 5.52 13.11 -40.61
C ASN A 780 6.41 13.60 -41.77
N GLU A 781 7.66 14.00 -41.48
CA GLU A 781 8.65 14.31 -42.52
C GLU A 781 8.94 13.12 -43.45
N LEU A 782 8.99 11.90 -42.91
CA LEU A 782 9.18 10.70 -43.72
C LEU A 782 7.94 10.43 -44.58
N ILE A 783 6.73 10.52 -44.04
CA ILE A 783 5.48 10.38 -44.81
C ILE A 783 5.49 11.36 -46.00
N ALA A 784 5.81 12.63 -45.78
CA ALA A 784 5.90 13.63 -46.85
C ALA A 784 6.96 13.30 -47.91
N LYS A 785 8.15 12.82 -47.49
CA LYS A 785 9.21 12.39 -48.42
C LYS A 785 8.82 11.14 -49.23
N TRP A 786 8.04 10.22 -48.65
CA TRP A 786 7.51 9.04 -49.34
C TRP A 786 6.33 9.36 -50.28
N GLN A 787 5.55 10.40 -49.99
CA GLN A 787 4.48 10.91 -50.86
C GLN A 787 5.07 11.65 -52.07
N ASN A 788 5.99 12.58 -51.83
CA ASN A 788 6.69 13.34 -52.89
C ASN A 788 7.66 12.49 -53.72
N GLY A 789 7.84 11.21 -53.38
CA GLY A 789 8.59 10.23 -54.16
C GLY A 789 7.75 9.48 -55.22
N ARG A 790 6.47 9.85 -55.40
CA ARG A 790 5.56 9.26 -56.40
C ARG A 790 4.91 10.33 -57.29
N ASP A 791 5.67 10.85 -58.25
CA ASP A 791 5.05 11.43 -59.46
C ASP A 791 4.80 10.34 -60.52
N PRO A 792 3.87 10.53 -61.47
CA PRO A 792 3.36 9.45 -62.30
C PRO A 792 4.35 9.00 -63.39
N GLU A 793 4.29 7.73 -63.77
CA GLU A 793 4.92 7.26 -65.01
C GLU A 793 4.30 7.98 -66.22
N GLY A 794 5.16 8.40 -67.16
CA GLY A 794 4.76 9.23 -68.29
C GLY A 794 3.85 8.51 -69.29
N ILE A 795 3.13 9.31 -70.07
CA ILE A 795 2.36 8.86 -71.23
C ILE A 795 3.26 8.02 -72.16
N PRO A 796 2.84 6.82 -72.59
CA PRO A 796 3.61 6.04 -73.55
C PRO A 796 3.40 6.60 -74.96
N ASP A 797 4.41 7.28 -75.50
CA ASP A 797 4.48 7.55 -76.93
C ASP A 797 4.71 6.23 -77.70
N GLU A 798 3.84 5.94 -78.67
CA GLU A 798 4.06 4.87 -79.64
C GLU A 798 5.07 5.33 -80.70
N ASP A 799 6.25 4.68 -80.81
CA ASP A 799 6.81 4.36 -82.13
C ASP A 799 8.00 3.37 -82.15
N ALA A 800 8.28 2.84 -83.34
CA ALA A 800 9.58 2.30 -83.79
C ALA A 800 10.19 1.01 -83.17
N ALA A 801 9.53 -0.13 -83.40
CA ALA A 801 10.06 -1.35 -84.06
C ALA A 801 11.29 -2.17 -83.51
N PRO A 802 11.45 -3.48 -83.87
CA PRO A 802 12.25 -4.42 -83.06
C PRO A 802 13.49 -5.07 -83.73
N SER A 803 14.44 -5.54 -82.91
CA SER A 803 15.42 -6.61 -83.21
C SER A 803 15.76 -7.37 -81.91
N GLN A 804 15.64 -8.72 -81.87
CA GLN A 804 16.69 -9.74 -82.09
C GLN A 804 17.93 -9.59 -81.16
N THR A 805 18.43 -10.61 -80.45
CA THR A 805 18.11 -12.07 -80.41
C THR A 805 18.65 -12.75 -79.13
N ALA A 806 18.10 -13.93 -78.80
CA ALA A 806 18.70 -15.09 -78.10
C ALA A 806 19.66 -14.93 -76.87
N SER A 807 19.22 -15.52 -75.74
CA SER A 807 20.04 -16.00 -74.60
C SER A 807 20.87 -17.26 -74.96
N PRO A 808 21.64 -17.94 -74.05
CA PRO A 808 21.99 -17.62 -72.65
C PRO A 808 23.48 -17.92 -72.22
N SER A 809 23.74 -17.76 -70.90
CA SER A 809 24.59 -18.63 -70.03
C SER A 809 26.02 -18.24 -69.63
N SER A 810 26.43 -18.79 -68.47
CA SER A 810 27.68 -18.60 -67.70
C SER A 810 27.90 -17.19 -67.10
N VAL A 811 28.24 -16.91 -65.82
CA VAL A 811 28.40 -17.57 -64.50
C VAL A 811 29.75 -17.19 -63.88
N ARG A 812 29.69 -16.53 -62.69
CA ARG A 812 30.80 -15.98 -61.87
C ARG A 812 31.46 -14.72 -62.50
N THR A 813 31.90 -13.73 -61.72
CA THR A 813 32.18 -13.70 -60.27
C THR A 813 31.64 -12.43 -59.60
N ARG A 814 30.95 -12.54 -58.46
CA ARG A 814 30.55 -11.38 -57.62
C ARG A 814 31.68 -11.00 -56.66
N SER A 815 32.25 -9.79 -56.75
CA SER A 815 32.81 -9.08 -55.59
C SER A 815 33.02 -7.58 -55.83
N ALA A 816 32.94 -6.80 -54.74
CA ALA A 816 33.64 -5.52 -54.53
C ALA A 816 33.38 -4.31 -55.47
N LYS A 817 32.14 -3.81 -55.54
CA LYS A 817 31.88 -2.35 -55.57
C LYS A 817 30.43 -1.97 -55.17
N ASN A 818 30.10 -2.19 -53.90
CA ASN A 818 28.98 -1.51 -53.22
C ASN A 818 29.43 -1.23 -51.78
N LYS A 819 29.71 0.04 -51.46
CA LYS A 819 30.18 0.48 -50.15
C LYS A 819 29.16 1.44 -49.52
N ILE A 820 28.43 0.92 -48.54
CA ILE A 820 27.81 1.68 -47.44
C ILE A 820 26.79 2.74 -47.89
N GLU A 821 25.62 2.27 -48.34
CA GLU A 821 24.37 2.84 -47.83
C GLU A 821 23.87 1.91 -46.73
N LYS A 822 23.89 2.38 -45.47
CA LYS A 822 23.29 1.68 -44.34
C LYS A 822 22.03 2.43 -43.92
N ASN A 823 20.88 1.78 -44.14
CA ASN A 823 19.59 2.11 -43.56
C ASN A 823 19.19 3.59 -43.65
N ALA A 824 18.70 4.02 -44.81
CA ALA A 824 17.82 5.18 -44.85
C ALA A 824 16.62 4.95 -43.90
N PRO A 825 16.22 5.91 -43.06
CA PRO A 825 15.14 5.72 -42.10
C PRO A 825 13.79 5.56 -42.83
N SER A 826 13.20 4.38 -42.74
CA SER A 826 11.82 4.13 -43.20
C SER A 826 10.80 4.75 -42.23
N TYR A 827 9.60 5.04 -42.75
CA TYR A 827 8.43 5.31 -41.93
C TYR A 827 8.11 4.10 -41.05
N ASP A 828 7.71 4.35 -39.79
CA ASP A 828 7.23 3.34 -38.85
C ASP A 828 5.85 3.74 -38.34
N GLU A 829 4.83 3.06 -38.86
CA GLU A 829 3.42 3.32 -38.54
C GLU A 829 3.06 3.00 -37.09
N MET A 830 3.69 1.99 -36.49
CA MET A 830 3.43 1.62 -35.10
C MET A 830 4.01 2.70 -34.16
N LEU A 831 5.24 3.15 -34.43
CA LEU A 831 5.90 4.20 -33.68
C LEU A 831 5.23 5.57 -33.86
N TYR A 832 4.76 5.89 -35.07
CA TYR A 832 3.95 7.07 -35.34
C TYR A 832 2.62 7.06 -34.56
N ASN A 833 1.90 5.93 -34.57
CA ASN A 833 0.63 5.83 -33.86
C ASN A 833 0.80 5.84 -32.33
N SER A 834 1.72 5.05 -31.76
CA SER A 834 1.91 5.03 -30.29
C SER A 834 2.49 6.36 -29.76
N SER A 835 3.37 7.05 -30.50
CA SER A 835 3.81 8.41 -30.12
C SER A 835 2.62 9.40 -30.09
N LYS A 836 1.75 9.35 -31.11
CA LYS A 836 0.54 10.19 -31.20
C LYS A 836 -0.47 9.90 -30.09
N GLN A 837 -0.68 8.62 -29.72
CA GLN A 837 -1.50 8.25 -28.56
C GLN A 837 -0.91 8.80 -27.26
N TYR A 838 0.41 8.75 -27.09
CA TYR A 838 1.07 9.27 -25.90
C TYR A 838 0.99 10.81 -25.78
N LEU A 839 1.14 11.55 -26.89
CA LEU A 839 0.93 13.01 -26.93
C LEU A 839 -0.49 13.39 -26.45
N THR A 840 -1.51 12.66 -26.91
CA THR A 840 -2.90 12.81 -26.46
C THR A 840 -3.04 12.51 -24.96
N MET A 841 -2.57 11.35 -24.49
CA MET A 841 -2.69 10.95 -23.08
C MET A 841 -1.95 11.91 -22.14
N CYS A 842 -0.78 12.41 -22.54
CA CYS A 842 -0.03 13.41 -21.78
C CYS A 842 -0.79 14.75 -21.72
N THR A 843 -1.47 15.15 -22.79
CA THR A 843 -2.32 16.36 -22.80
C THR A 843 -3.50 16.22 -21.81
N LEU A 844 -4.20 15.08 -21.81
CA LEU A 844 -5.29 14.83 -20.84
C LEU A 844 -4.77 14.79 -19.38
N PHE A 845 -3.55 14.30 -19.15
CA PHE A 845 -2.91 14.36 -17.83
C PHE A 845 -2.63 15.81 -17.41
N PHE A 846 -2.01 16.63 -18.27
CA PHE A 846 -1.70 18.03 -17.92
C PHE A 846 -2.93 18.91 -17.74
N ASP A 847 -4.02 18.67 -18.47
CA ASP A 847 -5.31 19.35 -18.24
C ASP A 847 -5.90 19.01 -16.85
N ASN A 848 -5.87 17.72 -16.46
CA ASN A 848 -6.29 17.30 -15.12
C ASN A 848 -5.38 17.90 -14.02
N VAL A 849 -4.07 17.98 -14.24
CA VAL A 849 -3.13 18.66 -13.33
C VAL A 849 -3.45 20.16 -13.22
N GLN A 850 -3.78 20.83 -14.33
CA GLN A 850 -4.22 22.24 -14.34
C GLN A 850 -5.47 22.43 -13.48
N SER A 851 -6.49 21.57 -13.65
CA SER A 851 -7.72 21.57 -12.83
C SER A 851 -7.46 21.33 -11.35
N TYR A 852 -6.56 20.40 -11.00
CA TYR A 852 -6.17 20.12 -9.60
C TYR A 852 -5.41 21.28 -8.95
N LEU A 853 -4.48 21.90 -9.66
CA LEU A 853 -3.64 23.00 -9.13
C LEU A 853 -4.37 24.34 -9.11
N GLY A 854 -5.26 24.62 -10.06
CA GLY A 854 -6.08 25.85 -10.08
C GLY A 854 -6.98 26.01 -8.85
N LYS A 855 -7.34 24.91 -8.18
CA LYS A 855 -8.12 24.91 -6.93
C LYS A 855 -7.34 25.44 -5.71
N LYS A 856 -6.01 25.59 -5.78
CA LYS A 856 -5.17 26.07 -4.66
C LYS A 856 -5.17 27.61 -4.61
N LYS A 857 -5.44 28.21 -3.44
CA LYS A 857 -5.57 29.68 -3.25
C LYS A 857 -4.49 30.35 -2.37
N LYS A 858 -3.51 29.59 -1.90
CA LYS A 858 -2.38 30.03 -1.05
C LYS A 858 -1.13 29.21 -1.41
N SER A 859 0.07 29.67 -1.02
CA SER A 859 1.28 28.84 -1.15
C SER A 859 1.07 27.48 -0.45
N PHE A 860 1.49 26.41 -1.12
CA PHE A 860 1.14 25.02 -0.80
C PHE A 860 2.29 24.03 -1.07
N THR A 861 3.44 24.53 -1.51
CA THR A 861 4.62 23.75 -1.91
C THR A 861 5.87 24.64 -1.89
N ASP A 862 7.05 24.03 -1.97
CA ASP A 862 8.31 24.76 -2.05
C ASP A 862 8.54 25.37 -3.43
N VAL A 863 9.33 26.45 -3.46
CA VAL A 863 9.67 27.18 -4.68
C VAL A 863 10.33 26.33 -5.79
N HIS A 864 11.05 25.24 -5.46
CA HIS A 864 11.65 24.37 -6.47
C HIS A 864 10.62 23.44 -7.11
N SER A 865 9.59 23.02 -6.37
CA SER A 865 8.43 22.29 -6.91
C SER A 865 7.56 23.20 -7.79
N THR A 866 7.30 24.45 -7.39
CA THR A 866 6.64 25.45 -8.26
C THR A 866 7.43 25.68 -9.55
N TYR A 867 8.75 25.90 -9.46
CA TYR A 867 9.65 26.03 -10.60
C TYR A 867 9.50 24.87 -11.59
N LYS A 868 9.59 23.62 -11.10
CA LYS A 868 9.45 22.41 -11.92
C LYS A 868 8.10 22.37 -12.64
N LEU A 869 7.00 22.65 -11.94
CA LEU A 869 5.65 22.65 -12.52
C LEU A 869 5.51 23.68 -13.66
N ILE A 870 5.98 24.91 -13.45
CA ILE A 870 5.95 25.96 -14.49
C ILE A 870 6.79 25.54 -15.71
N THR A 871 7.98 24.97 -15.50
CA THR A 871 8.80 24.45 -16.62
C THR A 871 8.17 23.26 -17.34
N ALA A 872 7.41 22.42 -16.61
CA ALA A 872 6.73 21.27 -17.21
C ALA A 872 5.58 21.72 -18.12
N PHE A 873 4.76 22.69 -17.69
CA PHE A 873 3.73 23.30 -18.55
C PHE A 873 4.34 24.01 -19.77
N GLY A 874 5.46 24.74 -19.59
CA GLY A 874 6.20 25.37 -20.69
C GLY A 874 6.69 24.39 -21.75
N GLY A 875 7.21 23.21 -21.34
CA GLY A 875 7.71 22.19 -22.24
C GLY A 875 6.68 21.66 -23.25
N LEU A 876 5.38 21.72 -22.94
CA LEU A 876 4.30 21.32 -23.87
C LEU A 876 4.06 22.35 -24.99
N ARG A 877 4.61 23.57 -24.87
CA ARG A 877 4.48 24.68 -25.84
C ARG A 877 3.03 25.09 -26.17
N MET A 878 2.08 24.88 -25.24
CA MET A 878 0.67 25.22 -25.42
C MET A 878 0.29 26.47 -24.61
N SER A 879 -0.32 27.46 -25.26
CA SER A 879 -0.75 28.71 -24.62
C SER A 879 -1.83 28.54 -23.55
N LYS A 880 -2.64 27.46 -23.59
CA LYS A 880 -3.70 27.20 -22.58
C LYS A 880 -3.19 27.02 -21.14
N TYR A 881 -1.90 26.68 -20.97
CA TYR A 881 -1.27 26.52 -19.66
C TYR A 881 -0.64 27.81 -19.09
N SER A 882 -0.71 28.92 -19.83
CA SER A 882 -0.24 30.24 -19.39
C SER A 882 -0.89 30.68 -18.07
N SER A 883 -2.21 30.57 -17.96
CA SER A 883 -3.01 31.00 -16.81
C SER A 883 -2.64 30.27 -15.52
N ILE A 884 -2.51 28.94 -15.57
CA ILE A 884 -2.09 28.14 -14.41
C ILE A 884 -0.63 28.38 -14.04
N SER A 885 0.24 28.63 -15.03
CA SER A 885 1.65 28.94 -14.77
C SER A 885 1.85 30.31 -14.11
N LEU A 886 1.07 31.31 -14.51
CA LEU A 886 1.01 32.64 -13.87
C LEU A 886 0.42 32.55 -12.44
N HIS A 887 -0.59 31.70 -12.24
CA HIS A 887 -1.17 31.42 -10.91
C HIS A 887 -0.16 30.76 -9.96
N LEU A 888 0.56 29.74 -10.42
CA LEU A 888 1.62 29.09 -9.65
C LEU A 888 2.77 30.07 -9.32
N PHE A 889 3.10 30.96 -10.26
CA PHE A 889 4.11 32.00 -10.06
C PHE A 889 3.69 33.03 -9.00
N SER A 890 2.46 33.54 -9.06
CA SER A 890 1.96 34.54 -8.09
C SER A 890 1.86 33.97 -6.67
N LEU A 891 1.46 32.71 -6.52
CA LEU A 891 1.42 32.01 -5.23
C LEU A 891 2.81 31.82 -4.57
N SER A 892 3.90 31.87 -5.35
CA SER A 892 5.28 31.67 -4.86
C SER A 892 6.17 32.91 -4.94
N LEU A 893 5.62 34.08 -5.29
CA LEU A 893 6.36 35.28 -5.67
C LEU A 893 7.37 35.77 -4.60
N LEU A 894 7.06 35.63 -3.31
CA LEU A 894 7.95 35.99 -2.20
C LEU A 894 9.17 35.06 -2.06
N GLU A 895 9.06 33.82 -2.54
CA GLU A 895 10.07 32.76 -2.40
C GLU A 895 10.96 32.63 -3.65
N ILE A 896 10.49 33.05 -4.83
CA ILE A 896 11.24 32.97 -6.11
C ILE A 896 12.65 33.59 -6.04
N LYS A 897 12.87 34.59 -5.17
CA LYS A 897 14.20 35.17 -4.87
C LYS A 897 15.22 34.19 -4.28
N GLN A 898 14.78 33.06 -3.73
CA GLN A 898 15.65 32.01 -3.17
C GLN A 898 16.28 31.17 -4.28
N LEU A 899 15.63 31.01 -5.44
CA LEU A 899 16.14 30.26 -6.58
C LEU A 899 17.52 30.77 -7.05
N SER A 900 18.29 29.87 -7.64
CA SER A 900 19.51 30.20 -8.38
C SER A 900 19.19 30.67 -9.81
N TYR A 901 20.20 31.17 -10.52
CA TYR A 901 20.05 31.75 -11.87
C TYR A 901 19.42 30.77 -12.89
N LEU A 902 19.85 29.51 -12.92
CA LEU A 902 19.41 28.53 -13.93
C LEU A 902 17.91 28.18 -13.84
N PRO A 903 17.32 27.90 -12.65
CA PRO A 903 15.87 27.80 -12.50
C PRO A 903 15.12 29.03 -13.02
N LEU A 904 15.57 30.24 -12.66
CA LEU A 904 14.94 31.50 -13.10
C LEU A 904 14.96 31.66 -14.62
N GLN A 905 16.08 31.32 -15.27
CA GLN A 905 16.20 31.33 -16.73
C GLN A 905 15.24 30.32 -17.38
N LYS A 906 15.13 29.10 -16.83
CA LYS A 906 14.20 28.08 -17.33
C LYS A 906 12.73 28.48 -17.14
N MET A 907 12.39 29.25 -16.10
CA MET A 907 11.04 29.83 -15.95
C MET A 907 10.73 30.89 -17.01
N ALA A 908 11.67 31.80 -17.30
CA ALA A 908 11.49 32.76 -18.39
C ALA A 908 11.29 32.06 -19.75
N ASN A 909 12.09 31.03 -20.03
CA ASN A 909 11.93 30.22 -21.24
C ASN A 909 10.57 29.52 -21.30
N ALA A 910 10.08 29.00 -20.18
CA ALA A 910 8.76 28.36 -20.10
C ALA A 910 7.61 29.34 -20.40
N PHE A 911 7.69 30.57 -19.89
CA PHE A 911 6.71 31.62 -20.21
C PHE A 911 6.72 32.00 -21.70
N MET A 912 7.91 32.12 -22.32
CA MET A 912 8.02 32.35 -23.77
C MET A 912 7.41 31.19 -24.57
N GLN A 913 7.65 29.94 -24.17
CA GLN A 913 7.07 28.74 -24.80
C GLN A 913 5.53 28.66 -24.69
N MET A 914 4.92 29.37 -23.74
CA MET A 914 3.46 29.49 -23.59
C MET A 914 2.89 30.78 -24.22
N ASN A 915 3.68 31.53 -25.00
CA ASN A 915 3.32 32.85 -25.55
C ASN A 915 2.87 33.87 -24.49
N VAL A 916 3.46 33.81 -23.29
CA VAL A 916 3.22 34.79 -22.23
C VAL A 916 4.19 35.94 -22.40
N TYR A 917 3.69 37.10 -22.87
CA TYR A 917 4.45 38.34 -23.08
C TYR A 917 4.20 39.37 -21.96
N ASN A 918 4.00 38.93 -20.72
CA ASN A 918 3.77 39.82 -19.58
C ASN A 918 5.08 40.49 -19.12
N GLU A 919 5.20 41.81 -19.34
CA GLU A 919 6.43 42.55 -19.05
C GLU A 919 6.82 42.51 -17.56
N ASP A 920 5.87 42.60 -16.63
CA ASP A 920 6.15 42.57 -15.18
C ASP A 920 6.84 41.27 -14.75
N VAL A 921 6.39 40.13 -15.28
CA VAL A 921 6.99 38.81 -14.99
C VAL A 921 8.44 38.75 -15.49
N TYR A 922 8.72 39.22 -16.72
CA TYR A 922 10.10 39.27 -17.21
C TYR A 922 10.95 40.30 -16.48
N ALA A 923 10.42 41.49 -16.19
CA ALA A 923 11.11 42.53 -15.43
C ALA A 923 11.50 42.04 -14.02
N PHE A 924 10.59 41.33 -13.35
CA PHE A 924 10.82 40.70 -12.05
C PHE A 924 11.90 39.61 -12.11
N ILE A 925 11.77 38.66 -13.06
CA ILE A 925 12.76 37.58 -13.23
C ILE A 925 14.13 38.15 -13.60
N ASN A 926 14.20 39.08 -14.55
CA ASN A 926 15.44 39.74 -14.98
C ASN A 926 16.10 40.55 -13.84
N LYS A 927 15.31 41.19 -12.98
CA LYS A 927 15.81 41.90 -11.78
C LYS A 927 16.48 40.95 -10.80
N ILE A 928 15.88 39.78 -10.54
CA ILE A 928 16.47 38.75 -9.66
C ILE A 928 17.68 38.08 -10.33
N GLN A 929 17.64 37.79 -11.63
CA GLN A 929 18.79 37.26 -12.36
C GLN A 929 19.99 38.20 -12.32
N LYS A 930 19.79 39.52 -12.45
CA LYS A 930 20.86 40.53 -12.32
C LYS A 930 21.49 40.53 -10.92
N THR A 931 20.70 40.45 -9.85
CA THR A 931 21.27 40.35 -8.48
C THR A 931 21.91 39.00 -8.18
N LYS A 932 21.57 37.94 -8.92
CA LYS A 932 22.15 36.58 -8.83
C LYS A 932 23.31 36.33 -9.82
N LYS A 933 23.74 37.35 -10.57
CA LYS A 933 24.87 37.31 -11.52
C LYS A 933 26.03 38.21 -11.10
N ASN A 934 25.80 39.11 -10.15
CA ASN A 934 26.78 40.02 -9.58
C ASN A 934 27.31 39.56 -8.20
N ASN A 935 26.79 38.43 -7.70
CA ASN A 935 27.18 37.72 -6.48
C ASN A 935 27.41 36.25 -6.84
#